data_AF-A0AAD9SH86-F1
#
_entry.id   AF-A0AAD9SH86-F1
#
_cell.length_a   1.000
_cell.length_b   1.000
_cell.length_c   1.000
_cell.angle_alpha   90.00
_cell.angle_beta   90.00
_cell.angle_gamma   90.00
#
_symmetry.space_group_name_H-M   'P 1'
#
loop_
_entity.id
_entity.type
_entity.pdbx_description
1 polymer ?
#
loop_
_entity_poly.entity_id
_entity_poly.type
_entity_poly.pdbx_seq_one_letter_code
_entity_poly.pdbx_strand_id
1 'polypeptide(L)'
;MPLRTILPIQLRRIPPTAPATITRRLSSMSEQLIYSGNGTAPIQSPSASTASTKETLDAERRESLNKQASQQQPGSNGEGDHTLASLPKSWRFTSQLPPDPLFPTPADSHKTPRDSITPRQVRGGLFTWVRPETQTDPELLAVSPAALRDLNIKPGEATTEGFRQWAAGNVLLGWDEERLTGGYPWAQLYGGFQFGQWAGQLGDGRAISLFETTSPTARDPWAGGAHETKYEVQLKGAGMTPYSRFADGKAVLRSSIREFVVSEALHALGIPTTRALALSLLPHSRVRRETVEPGAIVVRFAQSWVRLGNFDILRARGDRDSIRKLATYVAEEVLGGWDRLPSRLSSPDKPADAPELERPPRGVVGKDEVQGPADAAENRFARMYREAVRRNALTVAKWQAYGFMNGVLNTDNTSIYGLSIDFGPFAFMDNFDPAYTPNHDDHMLRYSYRNQPTIIWWNLVRFGEAVGELLGAGDTVDSDKFVVDGVSEGAEADELVARAEKLIEQAGEEYKAVFLAEYKRLMTARLGLRRFQESDFQELFSGLLDAMEALELDFHHTFRRLSYVRVADLDTEDLRRETAGVFFHKEGISATGVTEAEARQRVAAWLEKWRARVVEDWGVEGEDGKRVVDSAKEEERMSAMKKVNPSFIPRSFILDEIIQRAEKGGERDVLRRVMQMALHPFEEQWDGNDFEGTVYKGEREEEVRWTGDVPRFQRAMQCSCSS
;
A
#
# COMPACT_ATOMS: atom_id res chain seq x y z
N MET A 1 12.48 -32.81 -19.52
CA MET A 1 13.19 -32.54 -20.79
C MET A 1 13.01 -31.08 -21.16
N PRO A 2 14.05 -30.30 -21.51
CA PRO A 2 13.96 -28.85 -21.50
C PRO A 2 13.37 -28.28 -22.80
N LEU A 3 12.37 -27.42 -22.62
CA LEU A 3 11.77 -26.55 -23.63
C LEU A 3 12.77 -25.46 -24.03
N ARG A 4 13.54 -25.72 -25.08
CA ARG A 4 14.05 -24.68 -25.97
C ARG A 4 13.12 -24.63 -27.19
N THR A 5 12.96 -23.43 -27.73
CA THR A 5 12.39 -23.10 -29.06
C THR A 5 10.87 -23.01 -29.12
N ILE A 6 10.35 -21.77 -29.25
CA ILE A 6 9.52 -21.27 -30.38
C ILE A 6 9.42 -19.74 -30.22
N LEU A 7 10.03 -19.01 -31.15
CA LEU A 7 9.78 -17.59 -31.41
C LEU A 7 10.23 -17.31 -32.85
N PRO A 8 9.34 -16.84 -33.73
CA PRO A 8 9.80 -15.85 -34.70
C PRO A 8 8.82 -14.70 -34.98
N ILE A 9 9.40 -13.47 -35.12
CA ILE A 9 9.16 -12.47 -36.20
C ILE A 9 7.81 -11.69 -36.10
N GLN A 10 7.68 -10.35 -35.97
CA GLN A 10 8.45 -9.15 -36.36
C GLN A 10 8.21 -7.98 -35.39
N LEU A 11 9.28 -7.26 -35.01
CA LEU A 11 9.21 -5.86 -34.55
C LEU A 11 10.13 -5.04 -35.45
N ARG A 12 9.58 -4.11 -36.22
CA ARG A 12 10.34 -3.04 -36.87
C ARG A 12 9.74 -1.68 -36.50
N ARG A 13 10.65 -0.82 -36.03
CA ARG A 13 10.57 0.64 -35.79
C ARG A 13 9.96 1.13 -34.46
N ILE A 14 10.75 1.19 -33.39
CA ILE A 14 10.82 2.29 -32.38
C ILE A 14 12.19 2.22 -31.65
N PRO A 15 13.00 3.29 -31.52
CA PRO A 15 13.91 3.48 -30.37
C PRO A 15 13.30 4.50 -29.39
N PRO A 16 13.34 4.24 -28.07
CA PRO A 16 14.47 4.68 -27.27
C PRO A 16 15.08 3.52 -26.48
N THR A 17 16.40 3.40 -26.56
CA THR A 17 17.19 2.32 -25.98
C THR A 17 17.34 2.49 -24.48
N ALA A 18 16.77 1.56 -23.70
CA ALA A 18 17.31 1.13 -22.41
C ALA A 18 18.02 -0.22 -22.63
N PRO A 19 19.12 -0.53 -21.93
CA PRO A 19 19.80 -1.82 -22.11
C PRO A 19 18.93 -2.97 -21.59
N ALA A 20 18.79 -4.03 -22.40
CA ALA A 20 18.12 -5.28 -22.05
C ALA A 20 18.71 -6.01 -20.82
N THR A 21 19.80 -5.48 -20.24
CA THR A 21 20.58 -6.06 -19.14
C THR A 21 19.89 -5.92 -17.78
N ILE A 22 19.30 -4.76 -17.46
CA ILE A 22 18.58 -4.54 -16.19
C ILE A 22 17.33 -5.45 -16.15
N THR A 23 16.58 -5.53 -17.25
CA THR A 23 15.35 -6.33 -17.32
C THR A 23 15.61 -7.84 -17.20
N ARG A 24 16.77 -8.35 -17.66
CA ARG A 24 17.14 -9.77 -17.51
C ARG A 24 17.51 -10.16 -16.07
N ARG A 25 18.07 -9.24 -15.26
CA ARG A 25 18.33 -9.48 -13.83
C ARG A 25 17.03 -9.50 -13.00
N LEU A 26 15.97 -8.82 -13.45
CA LEU A 26 14.66 -8.79 -12.78
C LEU A 26 13.95 -10.16 -12.75
N SER A 27 14.13 -10.99 -13.78
CA SER A 27 13.52 -12.33 -13.81
C SER A 27 14.08 -13.27 -12.74
N SER A 28 15.36 -13.14 -12.37
CA SER A 28 15.96 -13.93 -11.28
C SER A 28 15.63 -13.44 -9.87
N MET A 29 15.06 -12.23 -9.71
CA MET A 29 14.69 -11.68 -8.40
C MET A 29 13.43 -12.34 -7.81
N SER A 30 12.49 -12.81 -8.64
CA SER A 30 11.24 -13.45 -8.18
C SER A 30 11.49 -14.79 -7.47
N GLU A 31 12.44 -15.59 -7.97
CA GLU A 31 12.86 -16.85 -7.33
C GLU A 31 13.71 -16.60 -6.07
N GLN A 32 14.41 -15.47 -5.97
CA GLN A 32 15.23 -15.12 -4.79
C GLN A 32 14.44 -14.53 -3.63
N LEU A 33 13.42 -13.71 -3.91
CA LEU A 33 12.63 -13.05 -2.87
C LEU A 33 11.65 -14.01 -2.17
N ILE A 34 11.30 -15.12 -2.81
CA ILE A 34 10.30 -16.07 -2.29
C ILE A 34 10.92 -17.44 -1.96
N TYR A 35 11.95 -17.88 -2.71
CA TYR A 35 12.44 -19.26 -2.60
C TYR A 35 13.96 -19.45 -2.41
N SER A 36 14.81 -18.41 -2.41
CA SER A 36 16.26 -18.62 -2.18
C SER A 36 16.93 -17.57 -1.28
N GLY A 37 17.00 -17.90 0.01
CA GLY A 37 17.92 -17.32 1.00
C GLY A 37 19.23 -18.11 1.13
N ASN A 38 19.72 -18.78 0.09
CA ASN A 38 20.97 -19.53 0.16
C ASN A 38 22.18 -18.64 -0.13
N GLY A 39 22.70 -18.03 0.93
CA GLY A 39 24.06 -17.49 0.99
C GLY A 39 24.83 -18.17 2.11
N THR A 40 25.32 -19.40 1.89
CA THR A 40 26.28 -20.03 2.82
C THR A 40 27.64 -19.37 2.66
N ALA A 41 28.06 -18.57 3.64
CA ALA A 41 29.46 -18.18 3.82
C ALA A 41 30.13 -19.13 4.83
N PRO A 42 31.41 -19.50 4.63
CA PRO A 42 32.09 -20.47 5.48
C PRO A 42 32.36 -19.92 6.88
N ILE A 43 32.10 -20.78 7.87
CA ILE A 43 32.27 -20.53 9.31
C ILE A 43 33.75 -20.32 9.62
N GLN A 44 34.09 -19.14 10.16
CA GLN A 44 35.26 -18.97 11.03
C GLN A 44 34.76 -18.51 12.40
N SER A 45 35.18 -19.24 13.43
CA SER A 45 34.85 -19.05 14.85
C SER A 45 35.34 -17.69 15.38
N PRO A 46 34.51 -16.87 16.04
CA PRO A 46 34.99 -15.71 16.77
C PRO A 46 35.36 -16.07 18.21
N SER A 47 36.49 -15.54 18.66
CA SER A 47 36.93 -15.51 20.05
C SER A 47 36.06 -14.58 20.90
N ALA A 48 35.87 -14.95 22.15
CA ALA A 48 35.02 -14.28 23.12
C ALA A 48 35.62 -12.94 23.62
N SER A 49 34.86 -11.86 23.51
CA SER A 49 34.55 -10.90 24.59
C SER A 49 33.83 -9.68 24.00
N THR A 50 32.95 -9.05 24.79
CA THR A 50 32.02 -7.93 24.47
C THR A 50 30.58 -8.31 24.06
N ALA A 51 29.94 -9.25 24.76
CA ALA A 51 28.50 -9.51 24.62
C ALA A 51 27.60 -8.65 25.55
N SER A 52 28.11 -8.14 26.68
CA SER A 52 27.22 -7.66 27.76
C SER A 52 26.70 -6.22 27.63
N THR A 53 27.22 -5.40 26.71
CA THR A 53 26.77 -3.99 26.53
C THR A 53 25.82 -3.80 25.35
N LYS A 54 25.81 -4.74 24.39
CA LYS A 54 24.94 -4.68 23.20
C LYS A 54 23.53 -5.21 23.50
N GLU A 55 23.42 -6.21 24.38
CA GLU A 55 22.14 -6.84 24.76
C GLU A 55 21.22 -5.93 25.60
N THR A 56 21.80 -5.09 26.46
CA THR A 56 21.05 -4.18 27.34
C THR A 56 20.46 -3.01 26.56
N LEU A 57 21.23 -2.45 25.61
CA LEU A 57 20.77 -1.39 24.71
C LEU A 57 19.67 -1.88 23.76
N ASP A 58 19.73 -3.13 23.28
CA ASP A 58 18.68 -3.71 22.43
C ASP A 58 17.39 -4.05 23.21
N ALA A 59 17.46 -4.34 24.51
CA ALA A 59 16.30 -4.63 25.35
C ALA A 59 15.46 -3.38 25.66
N GLU A 60 16.10 -2.28 26.09
CA GLU A 60 15.42 -1.00 26.35
C GLU A 60 14.87 -0.38 25.04
N ARG A 61 15.58 -0.58 23.93
CA ARG A 61 15.18 -0.11 22.59
C ARG A 61 13.97 -0.87 22.05
N ARG A 62 13.83 -2.16 22.37
CA ARG A 62 12.65 -2.99 22.03
C ARG A 62 11.43 -2.66 22.86
N GLU A 63 11.60 -2.29 24.14
CA GLU A 63 10.47 -1.85 24.96
C GLU A 63 9.87 -0.54 24.43
N SER A 64 10.69 0.34 23.84
CA SER A 64 10.21 1.55 23.15
C SER A 64 9.48 1.25 21.83
N LEU A 65 9.90 0.23 21.08
CA LEU A 65 9.31 -0.20 19.81
C LEU A 65 8.03 -1.02 20.00
N ASN A 66 7.98 -1.89 20.99
CA ASN A 66 6.76 -2.59 21.39
C ASN A 66 5.75 -1.63 22.04
N LYS A 67 6.21 -0.58 22.75
CA LYS A 67 5.33 0.55 23.10
C LYS A 67 4.85 1.29 21.87
N GLN A 68 5.66 1.50 20.83
CA GLN A 68 5.19 2.11 19.57
C GLN A 68 4.19 1.24 18.79
N ALA A 69 4.34 -0.08 18.78
CA ALA A 69 3.40 -1.01 18.13
C ALA A 69 2.11 -1.24 18.95
N SER A 70 2.19 -1.17 20.28
CA SER A 70 0.99 -1.18 21.15
C SER A 70 0.32 0.20 21.28
N GLN A 71 1.03 1.29 20.95
CA GLN A 71 0.50 2.65 20.77
C GLN A 71 0.13 2.95 19.30
N GLN A 72 0.17 1.95 18.41
CA GLN A 72 -0.50 1.98 17.10
C GLN A 72 -1.98 1.56 17.20
N GLN A 73 -2.57 1.60 18.40
CA GLN A 73 -4.00 1.86 18.47
C GLN A 73 -4.27 3.28 17.97
N PRO A 74 -5.35 3.52 17.21
CA PRO A 74 -5.74 4.87 16.82
C PRO A 74 -5.75 5.75 18.07
N GLY A 75 -5.11 6.91 17.99
CA GLY A 75 -4.95 7.80 19.15
C GLY A 75 -6.29 8.02 19.83
N SER A 76 -6.38 7.61 21.09
CA SER A 76 -7.53 7.92 21.93
C SER A 76 -7.53 9.41 22.27
N ASN A 77 -8.73 10.00 22.21
CA ASN A 77 -9.16 11.27 22.83
C ASN A 77 -8.95 12.60 22.09
N GLY A 78 -8.82 12.62 20.76
CA GLY A 78 -9.05 13.84 19.98
C GLY A 78 -10.39 13.79 19.27
N GLU A 79 -11.44 14.41 19.81
CA GLU A 79 -12.60 14.77 18.98
C GLU A 79 -12.12 15.76 17.91
N GLY A 80 -12.59 15.63 16.67
CA GLY A 80 -12.18 16.57 15.63
C GLY A 80 -12.57 18.00 15.99
N ASP A 81 -11.71 18.97 15.69
CA ASP A 81 -11.90 20.36 16.13
C ASP A 81 -12.64 21.23 15.10
N HIS A 82 -12.77 20.78 13.85
CA HIS A 82 -13.25 21.62 12.75
C HIS A 82 -14.59 21.17 12.17
N THR A 83 -15.45 22.15 11.85
CA THR A 83 -16.47 21.99 10.79
C THR A 83 -15.80 21.91 9.41
N LEU A 84 -16.52 21.47 8.37
CA LEU A 84 -16.00 21.54 7.00
C LEU A 84 -15.65 22.97 6.60
N ALA A 85 -16.43 23.96 7.04
CA ALA A 85 -16.18 25.37 6.75
C ALA A 85 -14.86 25.85 7.37
N SER A 86 -14.63 25.54 8.64
CA SER A 86 -13.46 25.97 9.42
C SER A 86 -12.19 25.12 9.20
N LEU A 87 -12.30 23.98 8.53
CA LEU A 87 -11.15 23.11 8.24
C LEU A 87 -10.05 23.91 7.50
N PRO A 88 -8.77 23.84 7.90
CA PRO A 88 -7.70 24.53 7.19
C PRO A 88 -7.57 24.00 5.76
N LYS A 89 -7.54 24.89 4.77
CA LYS A 89 -7.49 24.50 3.35
C LYS A 89 -6.34 25.18 2.62
N SER A 90 -5.67 24.43 1.75
CA SER A 90 -4.68 24.94 0.81
C SER A 90 -4.85 24.34 -0.59
N TRP A 91 -4.13 24.96 -1.54
CA TRP A 91 -4.05 24.55 -2.94
C TRP A 91 -2.59 24.59 -3.41
N ARG A 92 -1.68 24.00 -2.61
CA ARG A 92 -0.24 23.98 -2.84
C ARG A 92 0.08 23.33 -4.17
N PHE A 93 -0.48 22.14 -4.45
CA PHE A 93 -0.31 21.44 -5.72
C PHE A 93 -0.53 22.37 -6.92
N THR A 94 -1.68 23.04 -6.98
CA THR A 94 -2.07 23.88 -8.13
C THR A 94 -1.45 25.26 -8.12
N SER A 95 -0.93 25.73 -6.97
CA SER A 95 -0.17 26.98 -6.88
C SER A 95 1.29 26.85 -7.32
N GLN A 96 1.86 25.65 -7.26
CA GLN A 96 3.28 25.39 -7.55
C GLN A 96 3.53 24.71 -8.90
N LEU A 97 2.51 24.03 -9.45
CA LEU A 97 2.63 23.30 -10.71
C LEU A 97 1.88 24.04 -11.83
N PRO A 98 2.30 23.87 -13.11
CA PRO A 98 1.67 24.55 -14.22
C PRO A 98 0.28 23.96 -14.52
N PRO A 99 -0.76 24.80 -14.67
CA PRO A 99 -2.07 24.34 -15.11
C PRO A 99 -2.08 24.03 -16.62
N ASP A 100 -3.12 23.36 -17.07
CA ASP A 100 -3.46 23.22 -18.48
C ASP A 100 -3.54 24.61 -19.17
N PRO A 101 -2.77 24.85 -20.25
CA PRO A 101 -2.80 26.13 -20.95
C PRO A 101 -4.19 26.54 -21.51
N LEU A 102 -5.11 25.60 -21.73
CA LEU A 102 -6.49 25.91 -22.14
C LEU A 102 -7.36 26.40 -20.98
N PHE A 103 -6.95 26.12 -19.74
CA PHE A 103 -7.60 26.60 -18.53
C PHE A 103 -6.54 27.20 -17.61
N PRO A 104 -5.95 28.36 -17.97
CA PRO A 104 -4.85 28.94 -17.21
C PRO A 104 -5.29 29.43 -15.82
N THR A 105 -6.59 29.75 -15.64
CA THR A 105 -7.14 30.16 -14.35
C THR A 105 -8.37 29.35 -13.94
N PRO A 106 -8.69 29.28 -12.63
CA PRO A 106 -9.96 28.73 -12.14
C PRO A 106 -11.20 29.32 -12.81
N ALA A 107 -11.21 30.63 -13.04
CA ALA A 107 -12.35 31.33 -13.62
C ALA A 107 -12.64 30.90 -15.06
N ASP A 108 -11.61 30.57 -15.85
CA ASP A 108 -11.78 30.07 -17.23
C ASP A 108 -12.47 28.70 -17.23
N SER A 109 -12.05 27.81 -16.33
CA SER A 109 -12.71 26.51 -16.13
C SER A 109 -14.13 26.67 -15.62
N HIS A 110 -14.36 27.55 -14.64
CA HIS A 110 -15.67 27.75 -14.03
C HIS A 110 -16.72 28.25 -15.03
N LYS A 111 -16.36 29.22 -15.89
CA LYS A 111 -17.23 29.75 -16.94
C LYS A 111 -17.52 28.75 -18.07
N THR A 112 -16.70 27.71 -18.19
CA THR A 112 -16.87 26.71 -19.25
C THR A 112 -18.12 25.87 -19.00
N PRO A 113 -19.06 25.80 -19.97
CA PRO A 113 -20.23 24.94 -19.88
C PRO A 113 -19.82 23.48 -19.63
N ARG A 114 -20.58 22.77 -18.79
CA ARG A 114 -20.19 21.43 -18.33
C ARG A 114 -20.06 20.41 -19.47
N ASP A 115 -20.94 20.51 -20.45
CA ASP A 115 -20.96 19.71 -21.69
C ASP A 115 -19.75 19.97 -22.61
N SER A 116 -19.06 21.10 -22.43
CA SER A 116 -17.84 21.46 -23.16
C SER A 116 -16.57 20.90 -22.52
N ILE A 117 -16.63 20.38 -21.29
CA ILE A 117 -15.51 19.70 -20.62
C ILE A 117 -15.42 18.27 -21.16
N THR A 118 -14.70 18.10 -22.26
CA THR A 118 -14.59 16.83 -22.98
C THR A 118 -13.20 16.20 -22.88
N PRO A 119 -13.08 14.87 -23.05
CA PRO A 119 -11.80 14.18 -23.03
C PRO A 119 -10.86 14.64 -24.14
N ARG A 120 -9.59 14.93 -23.80
CA ARG A 120 -8.58 15.36 -24.77
C ARG A 120 -7.15 15.14 -24.27
N GLN A 121 -6.19 15.27 -25.17
CA GLN A 121 -4.78 15.37 -24.80
C GLN A 121 -4.51 16.72 -24.13
N VAL A 122 -3.76 16.70 -23.03
CA VAL A 122 -3.34 17.89 -22.27
C VAL A 122 -1.83 17.99 -22.39
N ARG A 123 -1.30 19.12 -22.85
CA ARG A 123 0.15 19.38 -23.01
C ARG A 123 0.51 20.69 -22.33
N GLY A 124 1.71 20.79 -21.78
CA GLY A 124 2.21 22.01 -21.13
C GLY A 124 1.62 22.32 -19.74
N GLY A 125 0.90 21.36 -19.14
CA GLY A 125 0.35 21.48 -17.78
C GLY A 125 0.35 20.12 -17.07
N LEU A 126 0.35 20.14 -15.74
CA LEU A 126 0.33 18.95 -14.87
C LEU A 126 -1.05 18.65 -14.28
N PHE A 127 -2.00 19.54 -14.46
CA PHE A 127 -3.40 19.36 -14.06
C PHE A 127 -4.31 20.25 -14.88
N THR A 128 -5.61 20.02 -14.76
CA THR A 128 -6.65 20.92 -15.29
C THR A 128 -7.56 21.33 -14.14
N TRP A 129 -7.84 22.63 -14.01
CA TRP A 129 -8.94 23.11 -13.16
C TRP A 129 -10.26 22.51 -13.68
N VAL A 130 -11.02 21.85 -12.82
CA VAL A 130 -12.31 21.24 -13.21
C VAL A 130 -13.19 21.09 -11.98
N ARG A 131 -14.40 21.65 -12.03
CA ARG A 131 -15.40 21.45 -10.96
C ARG A 131 -16.06 20.07 -11.08
N PRO A 132 -16.53 19.48 -9.96
CA PRO A 132 -17.49 18.38 -9.98
C PRO A 132 -18.75 18.72 -10.79
N GLU A 133 -19.42 17.68 -11.28
CA GLU A 133 -20.76 17.80 -11.82
C GLU A 133 -21.78 17.85 -10.68
N THR A 134 -22.73 18.77 -10.75
CA THR A 134 -23.82 18.87 -9.76
C THR A 134 -24.69 17.61 -9.80
N GLN A 135 -25.02 17.10 -8.61
CA GLN A 135 -25.83 15.92 -8.38
C GLN A 135 -27.21 16.31 -7.82
N THR A 136 -28.25 15.60 -8.24
CA THR A 136 -29.62 15.76 -7.75
C THR A 136 -29.91 14.70 -6.69
N ASP A 137 -30.54 15.11 -5.57
CA ASP A 137 -30.97 14.25 -4.46
C ASP A 137 -29.95 13.18 -4.01
N PRO A 138 -28.69 13.54 -3.72
CA PRO A 138 -27.69 12.57 -3.28
C PRO A 138 -28.05 11.98 -1.90
N GLU A 139 -27.85 10.68 -1.75
CA GLU A 139 -28.05 9.95 -0.49
C GLU A 139 -26.68 9.61 0.11
N LEU A 140 -26.36 10.16 1.28
CA LEU A 140 -25.15 9.78 2.02
C LEU A 140 -25.37 8.42 2.68
N LEU A 141 -24.63 7.40 2.21
CA LEU A 141 -24.81 6.01 2.65
C LEU A 141 -24.00 5.67 3.89
N ALA A 142 -22.74 6.11 3.95
CA ALA A 142 -21.82 5.77 5.03
C ALA A 142 -20.70 6.81 5.16
N VAL A 143 -20.16 6.93 6.37
CA VAL A 143 -19.01 7.76 6.71
C VAL A 143 -18.08 6.97 7.62
N SER A 144 -16.76 7.00 7.37
CA SER A 144 -15.79 6.37 8.26
C SER A 144 -15.51 7.29 9.46
N PRO A 145 -15.78 6.84 10.71
CA PRO A 145 -15.47 7.62 11.90
C PRO A 145 -13.95 7.82 12.08
N ALA A 146 -13.13 6.84 11.69
CA ALA A 146 -11.67 6.98 11.73
C ALA A 146 -11.19 8.07 10.75
N ALA A 147 -11.73 8.10 9.54
CA ALA A 147 -11.41 9.13 8.55
C ALA A 147 -11.81 10.54 8.99
N LEU A 148 -12.96 10.71 9.66
CA LEU A 148 -13.36 12.00 10.23
C LEU A 148 -12.31 12.52 11.21
N ARG A 149 -11.84 11.65 12.12
CA ARG A 149 -10.79 12.00 13.08
C ARG A 149 -9.47 12.33 12.40
N ASP A 150 -9.07 11.54 11.40
CA ASP A 150 -7.81 11.77 10.70
C ASP A 150 -7.82 13.07 9.89
N LEU A 151 -8.98 13.53 9.42
CA LEU A 151 -9.13 14.86 8.81
C LEU A 151 -9.41 15.98 9.83
N ASN A 152 -9.41 15.67 11.13
CA ASN A 152 -9.75 16.59 12.21
C ASN A 152 -11.13 17.25 12.07
N ILE A 153 -12.11 16.50 11.54
CA ILE A 153 -13.51 16.94 11.37
C ILE A 153 -14.32 16.52 12.60
N LYS A 154 -15.04 17.47 13.18
CA LYS A 154 -15.76 17.27 14.44
C LYS A 154 -16.88 16.23 14.36
N PRO A 155 -17.16 15.52 15.47
CA PRO A 155 -18.34 14.66 15.56
C PRO A 155 -19.62 15.43 15.23
N GLY A 156 -20.52 14.80 14.46
CA GLY A 156 -21.80 15.39 14.06
C GLY A 156 -21.77 16.27 12.80
N GLU A 157 -20.61 16.70 12.29
CA GLU A 157 -20.55 17.42 11.00
C GLU A 157 -21.14 16.56 9.86
N ALA A 158 -20.89 15.25 9.91
CA ALA A 158 -21.37 14.26 8.96
C ALA A 158 -22.91 14.13 8.88
N THR A 159 -23.67 14.65 9.86
CA THR A 159 -25.14 14.62 9.84
C THR A 159 -25.75 15.89 9.24
N THR A 160 -24.92 16.87 8.89
CA THR A 160 -25.39 18.15 8.34
C THR A 160 -25.71 18.04 6.85
N GLU A 161 -26.65 18.86 6.39
CA GLU A 161 -26.95 19.00 4.97
C GLU A 161 -25.73 19.46 4.16
N GLY A 162 -24.93 20.38 4.73
CA GLY A 162 -23.72 20.88 4.09
C GLY A 162 -22.71 19.78 3.80
N PHE A 163 -22.50 18.85 4.74
CA PHE A 163 -21.63 17.70 4.53
C PHE A 163 -22.16 16.77 3.44
N ARG A 164 -23.47 16.47 3.45
CA ARG A 164 -24.11 15.64 2.40
C ARG A 164 -23.91 16.24 1.01
N GLN A 165 -24.17 17.53 0.85
CA GLN A 165 -24.02 18.23 -0.43
C GLN A 165 -22.54 18.30 -0.87
N TRP A 166 -21.63 18.58 0.06
CA TRP A 166 -20.19 18.58 -0.22
C TRP A 166 -19.65 17.21 -0.62
N ALA A 167 -20.04 16.15 0.08
CA ALA A 167 -19.62 14.78 -0.21
C ALA A 167 -20.10 14.28 -1.58
N ALA A 168 -21.18 14.87 -2.11
CA ALA A 168 -21.68 14.64 -3.46
C ALA A 168 -21.09 15.58 -4.53
N GLY A 169 -20.21 16.52 -4.14
CA GLY A 169 -19.58 17.47 -5.05
C GLY A 169 -20.41 18.72 -5.39
N ASN A 170 -21.51 18.97 -4.68
CA ASN A 170 -22.39 20.11 -4.94
C ASN A 170 -21.91 21.43 -4.33
N VAL A 171 -20.93 21.38 -3.41
CA VAL A 171 -20.42 22.54 -2.70
C VAL A 171 -18.92 22.67 -2.91
N LEU A 172 -18.47 23.83 -3.38
CA LEU A 172 -17.06 24.16 -3.57
C LEU A 172 -16.54 24.96 -2.39
N LEU A 173 -15.87 24.29 -1.44
CA LEU A 173 -15.28 24.96 -0.30
C LEU A 173 -14.05 25.78 -0.71
N GLY A 174 -14.05 27.08 -0.38
CA GLY A 174 -12.94 28.00 -0.67
C GLY A 174 -13.04 28.76 -1.99
N TRP A 175 -14.08 28.52 -2.78
CA TRP A 175 -14.38 29.26 -4.01
C TRP A 175 -15.47 30.31 -3.76
N ASP A 176 -15.22 31.54 -4.20
CA ASP A 176 -16.21 32.63 -4.26
C ASP A 176 -16.79 32.67 -5.69
N GLU A 177 -18.01 32.17 -5.87
CA GLU A 177 -18.67 32.04 -7.17
C GLU A 177 -19.03 33.40 -7.79
N GLU A 178 -19.35 34.41 -6.97
CA GLU A 178 -19.69 35.74 -7.45
C GLU A 178 -18.44 36.49 -7.95
N ARG A 179 -17.34 36.39 -7.21
CA ARG A 179 -16.08 37.06 -7.57
C ARG A 179 -15.19 36.26 -8.51
N LEU A 180 -15.46 34.96 -8.66
CA LEU A 180 -14.65 34.01 -9.41
C LEU A 180 -13.20 33.98 -8.91
N THR A 181 -13.04 33.91 -7.59
CA THR A 181 -11.74 33.92 -6.91
C THR A 181 -11.70 32.90 -5.78
N GLY A 182 -10.49 32.48 -5.39
CA GLY A 182 -10.27 31.57 -4.27
C GLY A 182 -9.70 30.23 -4.73
N GLY A 183 -9.80 29.24 -3.86
CA GLY A 183 -9.36 27.88 -4.13
C GLY A 183 -10.36 27.14 -5.02
N TYR A 184 -9.85 26.27 -5.90
CA TYR A 184 -10.68 25.62 -6.92
C TYR A 184 -10.31 24.15 -7.13
N PRO A 185 -11.26 23.27 -7.52
CA PRO A 185 -10.96 21.86 -7.74
C PRO A 185 -10.15 21.61 -9.03
N TRP A 186 -9.40 20.51 -9.06
CA TRP A 186 -8.54 20.12 -10.18
C TRP A 186 -8.53 18.61 -10.44
N ALA A 187 -8.07 18.23 -11.62
CA ALA A 187 -7.79 16.83 -11.99
C ALA A 187 -6.35 16.73 -12.51
N GLN A 188 -5.59 15.73 -12.05
CA GLN A 188 -4.18 15.59 -12.36
C GLN A 188 -3.95 14.91 -13.72
N LEU A 189 -2.91 15.36 -14.45
CA LEU A 189 -2.38 14.67 -15.62
C LEU A 189 -1.36 13.61 -15.19
N TYR A 190 -1.51 12.41 -15.71
CA TYR A 190 -0.47 11.37 -15.68
C TYR A 190 -0.57 10.48 -16.93
N GLY A 191 0.42 9.63 -17.14
CA GLY A 191 0.40 8.51 -18.09
C GLY A 191 0.74 7.23 -17.35
N GLY A 192 1.14 6.18 -18.06
CA GLY A 192 1.63 4.98 -17.41
C GLY A 192 1.83 3.79 -18.33
N PHE A 193 2.56 2.82 -17.80
CA PHE A 193 2.68 1.48 -18.34
C PHE A 193 1.60 0.57 -17.76
N GLN A 194 0.66 0.15 -18.59
CA GLN A 194 -0.39 -0.80 -18.24
C GLN A 194 0.01 -2.20 -18.70
N PHE A 195 0.06 -3.16 -17.78
CA PHE A 195 0.56 -4.53 -18.03
C PHE A 195 1.95 -4.55 -18.70
N GLY A 196 2.80 -3.58 -18.37
CA GLY A 196 4.14 -3.42 -18.94
C GLY A 196 4.19 -2.75 -20.31
N GLN A 197 3.06 -2.35 -20.89
CA GLN A 197 2.97 -1.64 -22.16
C GLN A 197 2.64 -0.16 -21.96
N TRP A 198 3.27 0.73 -22.71
CA TRP A 198 2.98 2.16 -22.63
C TRP A 198 1.55 2.46 -23.08
N ALA A 199 0.74 3.06 -22.20
CA ALA A 199 -0.67 3.35 -22.46
C ALA A 199 -0.95 4.79 -22.94
N GLY A 200 0.09 5.63 -23.05
CA GLY A 200 -0.05 7.03 -23.40
C GLY A 200 -0.57 7.88 -22.23
N GLN A 201 -1.28 8.96 -22.56
CA GLN A 201 -1.89 9.83 -21.56
C GLN A 201 -3.10 9.16 -20.90
N LEU A 202 -3.10 9.22 -19.58
CA LEU A 202 -4.19 8.88 -18.67
C LEU A 202 -4.59 10.18 -17.93
N GLY A 203 -4.60 10.16 -16.60
CA GLY A 203 -5.00 11.27 -15.74
C GLY A 203 -6.22 10.92 -14.91
N ASP A 204 -6.61 11.85 -14.03
CA ASP A 204 -7.78 11.74 -13.18
C ASP A 204 -9.07 11.79 -14.02
N GLY A 205 -9.39 10.70 -14.70
CA GLY A 205 -10.50 10.60 -15.65
C GLY A 205 -11.88 10.51 -15.01
N ARG A 206 -11.93 10.25 -13.71
CA ARG A 206 -13.18 10.18 -12.92
C ARG A 206 -12.94 10.65 -11.48
N ALA A 207 -11.88 11.41 -11.27
CA ALA A 207 -11.49 11.89 -9.96
C ALA A 207 -11.26 13.40 -10.04
N ILE A 208 -11.63 14.11 -8.99
CA ILE A 208 -11.49 15.58 -8.90
C ILE A 208 -11.03 15.91 -7.49
N SER A 209 -9.82 16.45 -7.37
CA SER A 209 -9.25 16.93 -6.12
C SER A 209 -9.86 18.28 -5.76
N LEU A 210 -10.19 18.48 -4.48
CA LEU A 210 -10.93 19.65 -4.01
C LEU A 210 -10.00 20.68 -3.38
N PHE A 211 -9.19 20.25 -2.42
CA PHE A 211 -8.24 21.05 -1.64
C PHE A 211 -7.31 20.10 -0.87
N GLU A 212 -6.26 20.66 -0.28
CA GLU A 212 -5.49 19.98 0.75
C GLU A 212 -5.85 20.53 2.14
N THR A 213 -5.69 19.72 3.17
CA THR A 213 -5.86 20.07 4.59
C THR A 213 -4.72 19.51 5.41
N THR A 214 -4.52 20.02 6.62
CA THR A 214 -3.61 19.43 7.60
C THR A 214 -4.37 18.80 8.76
N SER A 215 -3.76 17.80 9.36
CA SER A 215 -4.26 17.13 10.55
C SER A 215 -3.16 17.06 11.60
N PRO A 216 -3.34 17.67 12.78
CA PRO A 216 -2.35 17.63 13.85
C PRO A 216 -2.36 16.29 14.61
N THR A 217 -3.45 15.52 14.49
CA THR A 217 -3.69 14.29 15.24
C THR A 217 -3.35 13.03 14.44
N ALA A 218 -3.49 13.09 13.11
CA ALA A 218 -3.21 11.96 12.25
C ALA A 218 -1.71 11.66 12.20
N ARG A 219 -1.37 10.38 12.40
CA ARG A 219 0.01 9.90 12.35
C ARG A 219 0.34 9.47 10.93
N ASP A 220 1.24 10.21 10.28
CA ASP A 220 1.87 9.77 9.04
C ASP A 220 2.66 8.47 9.32
N PRO A 221 2.40 7.37 8.57
CA PRO A 221 3.08 6.08 8.78
C PRO A 221 4.59 6.15 8.57
N TRP A 222 5.11 7.21 7.94
CA TRP A 222 6.52 7.43 7.65
C TRP A 222 7.17 8.50 8.52
N ALA A 223 6.42 9.46 9.05
CA ALA A 223 6.95 10.52 9.90
C ALA A 223 6.97 10.06 11.36
N GLY A 224 8.11 9.55 11.82
CA GLY A 224 8.33 9.11 13.20
C GLY A 224 8.35 10.25 14.25
N GLY A 225 7.34 11.13 14.29
CA GLY A 225 7.27 12.27 15.20
C GLY A 225 5.94 13.04 15.18
N ALA A 226 5.83 14.08 16.01
CA ALA A 226 4.66 14.95 16.17
C ALA A 226 4.62 16.05 15.09
N HIS A 227 4.34 15.66 13.84
CA HIS A 227 4.14 16.61 12.74
C HIS A 227 2.71 16.53 12.21
N GLU A 228 2.19 17.67 11.77
CA GLU A 228 0.94 17.71 11.04
C GLU A 228 1.05 16.90 9.75
N THR A 229 0.12 15.97 9.57
CA THR A 229 -0.03 15.21 8.33
C THR A 229 -0.84 16.04 7.34
N LYS A 230 -0.31 16.24 6.14
CA LYS A 230 -1.04 16.88 5.03
C LYS A 230 -1.86 15.83 4.29
N TYR A 231 -3.06 16.18 3.86
CA TYR A 231 -3.94 15.34 3.05
C TYR A 231 -4.54 16.13 1.89
N GLU A 232 -4.52 15.57 0.69
CA GLU A 232 -5.30 16.01 -0.46
C GLU A 232 -6.63 15.25 -0.52
N VAL A 233 -7.74 15.99 -0.50
CA VAL A 233 -9.10 15.44 -0.53
C VAL A 233 -9.62 15.41 -1.96
N GLN A 234 -10.17 14.28 -2.38
CA GLN A 234 -10.57 13.99 -3.75
C GLN A 234 -11.94 13.29 -3.80
N LEU A 235 -12.75 13.63 -4.80
CA LEU A 235 -13.99 12.91 -5.12
C LEU A 235 -13.75 11.96 -6.28
N LYS A 236 -14.08 10.66 -6.12
CA LYS A 236 -14.10 9.68 -7.21
C LYS A 236 -15.54 9.44 -7.67
N GLY A 237 -15.81 9.56 -8.96
CA GLY A 237 -17.15 9.48 -9.56
C GLY A 237 -17.84 10.83 -9.79
N ALA A 238 -17.13 11.94 -9.56
CA ALA A 238 -17.67 13.30 -9.60
C ALA A 238 -17.92 13.87 -11.03
N GLY A 239 -17.78 13.05 -12.07
CA GLY A 239 -18.08 13.39 -13.46
C GLY A 239 -16.83 13.55 -14.34
N MET A 240 -17.10 13.87 -15.61
CA MET A 240 -16.09 13.93 -16.67
C MET A 240 -15.02 15.01 -16.44
N THR A 241 -13.81 14.71 -16.90
CA THR A 241 -12.64 15.58 -16.92
C THR A 241 -11.97 15.47 -18.29
N PRO A 242 -10.98 16.32 -18.63
CA PRO A 242 -10.19 16.13 -19.85
C PRO A 242 -9.49 14.76 -19.95
N TYR A 243 -9.39 14.03 -18.85
CA TYR A 243 -8.67 12.76 -18.75
C TYR A 243 -9.59 11.53 -18.83
N SER A 244 -10.91 11.69 -18.98
CA SER A 244 -11.87 10.57 -18.96
C SER A 244 -11.73 9.61 -20.15
N ARG A 245 -10.94 9.96 -21.18
CA ARG A 245 -10.73 9.18 -22.40
C ARG A 245 -12.06 8.79 -23.06
N PHE A 246 -12.48 7.53 -22.91
CA PHE A 246 -13.71 6.96 -23.47
C PHE A 246 -14.78 6.69 -22.39
N ALA A 247 -14.47 6.98 -21.12
CA ALA A 247 -15.35 6.77 -19.99
C ALA A 247 -16.21 8.00 -19.68
N ASP A 248 -17.25 7.79 -18.89
CA ASP A 248 -18.25 8.79 -18.49
C ASP A 248 -17.85 9.66 -17.28
N GLY A 249 -16.68 9.40 -16.68
CA GLY A 249 -16.22 10.08 -15.48
C GLY A 249 -16.99 9.73 -14.20
N LYS A 250 -17.85 8.71 -14.24
CA LYS A 250 -18.65 8.24 -13.10
C LYS A 250 -18.05 6.98 -12.48
N ALA A 251 -18.47 6.68 -11.26
CA ALA A 251 -18.21 5.42 -10.56
C ALA A 251 -19.54 4.74 -10.21
N VAL A 252 -19.54 3.41 -10.17
CA VAL A 252 -20.72 2.61 -9.79
C VAL A 252 -20.70 2.25 -8.31
N LEU A 253 -21.88 2.12 -7.70
CA LEU A 253 -22.01 1.86 -6.25
C LEU A 253 -21.20 0.64 -5.78
N ARG A 254 -21.23 -0.48 -6.50
CA ARG A 254 -20.45 -1.68 -6.15
C ARG A 254 -18.96 -1.39 -5.98
N SER A 255 -18.36 -0.64 -6.91
CA SER A 255 -16.93 -0.34 -6.91
C SER A 255 -16.58 0.64 -5.79
N SER A 256 -17.49 1.58 -5.53
CA SER A 256 -17.38 2.57 -4.47
C SER A 256 -17.47 1.95 -3.07
N ILE A 257 -18.35 0.96 -2.86
CA ILE A 257 -18.42 0.20 -1.60
C ILE A 257 -17.11 -0.55 -1.35
N ARG A 258 -16.57 -1.23 -2.37
CA ARG A 258 -15.31 -1.98 -2.26
C ARG A 258 -14.14 -1.07 -1.88
N GLU A 259 -13.99 0.06 -2.58
CA GLU A 259 -12.94 1.06 -2.28
C GLU A 259 -13.12 1.67 -0.89
N PHE A 260 -14.36 1.98 -0.49
CA PHE A 260 -14.67 2.53 0.83
C PHE A 260 -14.24 1.60 1.97
N VAL A 261 -14.60 0.31 1.90
CA VAL A 261 -14.29 -0.67 2.94
C VAL A 261 -12.81 -1.03 2.97
N VAL A 262 -12.18 -1.31 1.82
CA VAL A 262 -10.78 -1.77 1.78
C VAL A 262 -9.80 -0.69 2.21
N SER A 263 -10.08 0.57 1.87
CA SER A 263 -9.22 1.70 2.26
C SER A 263 -9.07 1.78 3.78
N GLU A 264 -10.18 1.62 4.50
CA GLU A 264 -10.17 1.68 5.96
C GLU A 264 -9.66 0.38 6.60
N ALA A 265 -9.96 -0.78 6.00
CA ALA A 265 -9.43 -2.06 6.46
C ALA A 265 -7.89 -2.14 6.37
N LEU A 266 -7.32 -1.71 5.24
CA LEU A 266 -5.86 -1.65 5.08
C LEU A 266 -5.22 -0.70 6.09
N HIS A 267 -5.86 0.44 6.34
CA HIS A 267 -5.39 1.39 7.35
C HIS A 267 -5.38 0.78 8.75
N ALA A 268 -6.46 0.10 9.15
CA ALA A 268 -6.57 -0.56 10.45
C ALA A 268 -5.59 -1.74 10.62
N LEU A 269 -5.21 -2.40 9.52
CA LEU A 269 -4.12 -3.41 9.49
C LEU A 269 -2.71 -2.78 9.53
N GLY A 270 -2.61 -1.44 9.55
CA GLY A 270 -1.35 -0.71 9.51
C GLY A 270 -0.67 -0.73 8.15
N ILE A 271 -1.38 -1.04 7.07
CA ILE A 271 -0.88 -1.03 5.69
C ILE A 271 -1.06 0.39 5.13
N PRO A 272 0.03 1.07 4.70
CA PRO A 272 -0.08 2.40 4.11
C PRO A 272 -1.02 2.40 2.91
N THR A 273 -2.02 3.29 2.93
CA THR A 273 -3.13 3.27 1.96
C THR A 273 -3.78 4.64 1.84
N THR A 274 -4.41 4.90 0.69
CA THR A 274 -5.43 5.97 0.59
C THR A 274 -6.59 5.65 1.52
N ARG A 275 -7.27 6.69 1.99
CA ARG A 275 -8.35 6.61 2.97
C ARG A 275 -9.67 7.02 2.36
N ALA A 276 -10.77 6.53 2.93
CA ALA A 276 -12.12 6.80 2.42
C ALA A 276 -13.00 7.41 3.52
N LEU A 277 -13.40 8.66 3.31
CA LEU A 277 -14.20 9.42 4.27
C LEU A 277 -15.68 9.10 4.18
N ALA A 278 -16.26 9.19 2.99
CA ALA A 278 -17.70 9.12 2.81
C ALA A 278 -18.10 8.45 1.49
N LEU A 279 -19.25 7.80 1.50
CA LEU A 279 -19.86 7.13 0.35
C LEU A 279 -21.25 7.70 0.10
N SER A 280 -21.49 8.23 -1.10
CA SER A 280 -22.79 8.77 -1.51
C SER A 280 -23.35 8.00 -2.71
N LEU A 281 -24.62 7.64 -2.65
CA LEU A 281 -25.40 7.16 -3.79
C LEU A 281 -25.94 8.35 -4.59
N LEU A 282 -25.95 8.20 -5.90
CA LEU A 282 -26.52 9.16 -6.85
C LEU A 282 -27.74 8.54 -7.56
N PRO A 283 -28.96 8.69 -7.02
CA PRO A 283 -30.15 7.99 -7.52
C PRO A 283 -30.49 8.28 -8.99
N HIS A 284 -30.10 9.47 -9.47
CA HIS A 284 -30.36 9.96 -10.82
C HIS A 284 -29.19 9.72 -11.79
N SER A 285 -28.08 9.15 -11.32
CA SER A 285 -26.94 8.79 -12.17
C SER A 285 -27.06 7.32 -12.57
N ARG A 286 -27.34 7.07 -13.85
CA ARG A 286 -27.33 5.71 -14.44
C ARG A 286 -26.03 5.51 -15.21
N VAL A 287 -25.23 4.56 -14.74
CA VAL A 287 -23.88 4.30 -15.25
C VAL A 287 -23.89 2.96 -15.97
N ARG A 288 -23.41 2.92 -17.22
CA ARG A 288 -23.37 1.69 -18.01
C ARG A 288 -22.00 1.04 -17.91
N ARG A 289 -21.96 -0.21 -17.44
CA ARG A 289 -20.82 -1.12 -17.50
C ARG A 289 -21.24 -2.38 -18.25
N GLU A 290 -21.00 -3.58 -17.70
CA GLU A 290 -21.63 -4.82 -18.17
C GLU A 290 -23.16 -4.73 -18.05
N THR A 291 -23.64 -4.07 -16.99
CA THR A 291 -25.06 -3.78 -16.75
C THR A 291 -25.26 -2.29 -16.45
N VAL A 292 -26.52 -1.86 -16.35
CA VAL A 292 -26.83 -0.49 -15.89
C VAL A 292 -26.88 -0.50 -14.38
N GLU A 293 -26.02 0.31 -13.78
CA GLU A 293 -25.78 0.35 -12.34
C GLU A 293 -26.03 1.77 -11.81
N PRO A 294 -26.38 1.93 -10.51
CA PRO A 294 -26.46 3.23 -9.89
C PRO A 294 -25.07 3.86 -9.73
N GLY A 295 -24.98 5.16 -10.01
CA GLY A 295 -23.77 5.94 -9.78
C GLY A 295 -23.52 6.20 -8.30
N ALA A 296 -22.27 6.38 -7.93
CA ALA A 296 -21.85 6.73 -6.58
C ALA A 296 -20.63 7.67 -6.60
N ILE A 297 -20.45 8.38 -5.49
CA ILE A 297 -19.24 9.17 -5.20
C ILE A 297 -18.60 8.66 -3.92
N VAL A 298 -17.28 8.48 -3.96
CA VAL A 298 -16.46 8.27 -2.76
C VAL A 298 -15.66 9.55 -2.51
N VAL A 299 -15.79 10.10 -1.31
CA VAL A 299 -14.84 11.09 -0.80
C VAL A 299 -13.63 10.33 -0.27
N ARG A 300 -12.49 10.49 -0.92
CA ARG A 300 -11.24 9.84 -0.57
C ARG A 300 -10.16 10.87 -0.29
N PHE A 301 -9.16 10.51 0.49
CA PHE A 301 -8.05 11.40 0.80
C PHE A 301 -6.75 10.63 0.99
N ALA A 302 -5.64 11.31 0.72
CA ALA A 302 -4.31 10.73 0.80
C ALA A 302 -3.27 11.83 1.02
N GLN A 303 -2.10 11.48 1.55
CA GLN A 303 -1.02 12.45 1.71
C GLN A 303 -0.53 13.01 0.37
N SER A 304 -0.67 12.23 -0.70
CA SER A 304 -0.50 12.69 -2.07
C SER A 304 -1.16 11.74 -3.05
N TRP A 305 -1.72 12.27 -4.13
CA TRP A 305 -2.20 11.51 -5.29
C TRP A 305 -1.19 11.41 -6.43
N VAL A 306 0.04 11.92 -6.24
CA VAL A 306 1.12 11.78 -7.22
C VAL A 306 1.53 10.32 -7.36
N ARG A 307 1.65 9.87 -8.61
CA ARG A 307 1.96 8.51 -9.02
C ARG A 307 3.27 8.50 -9.80
N LEU A 308 3.88 7.31 -9.97
CA LEU A 308 5.04 7.17 -10.85
C LEU A 308 4.66 7.53 -12.31
N GLY A 309 3.42 7.23 -12.70
CA GLY A 309 2.84 7.63 -13.99
C GLY A 309 2.83 9.14 -14.29
N ASN A 310 2.86 10.02 -13.26
CA ASN A 310 3.02 11.45 -13.48
C ASN A 310 4.40 11.78 -14.08
N PHE A 311 5.43 11.01 -13.76
CA PHE A 311 6.77 11.17 -14.35
C PHE A 311 6.88 10.47 -15.71
N ASP A 312 6.23 9.33 -15.89
CA ASP A 312 6.27 8.59 -17.15
C ASP A 312 5.78 9.44 -18.34
N ILE A 313 4.69 10.19 -18.17
CA ILE A 313 4.16 11.05 -19.25
C ILE A 313 5.10 12.20 -19.61
N LEU A 314 5.85 12.73 -18.63
CA LEU A 314 6.81 13.80 -18.86
C LEU A 314 8.07 13.26 -19.55
N ARG A 315 8.56 12.10 -19.10
CA ARG A 315 9.65 11.36 -19.77
C ARG A 315 9.29 11.06 -21.21
N ALA A 316 8.10 10.52 -21.46
CA ALA A 316 7.64 10.18 -22.81
C ALA A 316 7.53 11.40 -23.75
N ARG A 317 7.46 12.62 -23.18
CA ARG A 317 7.39 13.88 -23.92
C ARG A 317 8.73 14.64 -23.96
N GLY A 318 9.78 14.15 -23.28
CA GLY A 318 11.05 14.87 -23.15
C GLY A 318 10.95 16.16 -22.33
N ASP A 319 9.96 16.26 -21.43
CA ASP A 319 9.66 17.49 -20.68
C ASP A 319 10.53 17.60 -19.41
N ARG A 320 11.81 17.93 -19.61
CA ARG A 320 12.84 17.99 -18.55
C ARG A 320 12.49 19.00 -17.44
N ASP A 321 12.00 20.17 -17.84
CA ASP A 321 11.62 21.24 -16.91
C ASP A 321 10.49 20.79 -15.98
N SER A 322 9.44 20.19 -16.53
CA SER A 322 8.33 19.67 -15.72
C SER A 322 8.76 18.50 -14.81
N ILE A 323 9.67 17.63 -15.25
CA ILE A 323 10.23 16.56 -14.40
C ILE A 323 10.92 17.17 -13.18
N ARG A 324 11.78 18.17 -13.38
CA ARG A 324 12.46 18.87 -12.28
C ARG A 324 11.47 19.56 -11.34
N LYS A 325 10.48 20.28 -11.88
CA LYS A 325 9.44 20.97 -11.09
C LYS A 325 8.65 19.98 -10.24
N LEU A 326 8.16 18.90 -10.85
CA LEU A 326 7.41 17.86 -10.15
C LEU A 326 8.27 17.14 -9.10
N ALA A 327 9.52 16.80 -9.41
CA ALA A 327 10.44 16.19 -8.44
C ALA A 327 10.73 17.12 -7.26
N THR A 328 10.89 18.43 -7.51
CA THR A 328 11.09 19.43 -6.47
C THR A 328 9.85 19.54 -5.57
N TYR A 329 8.66 19.63 -6.17
CA TYR A 329 7.39 19.60 -5.44
C TYR A 329 7.25 18.33 -4.59
N VAL A 330 7.58 17.17 -5.16
CA VAL A 330 7.53 15.89 -4.43
C VAL A 330 8.46 15.91 -3.22
N ALA A 331 9.69 16.38 -3.36
CA ALA A 331 10.62 16.43 -2.23
C ALA A 331 10.17 17.43 -1.15
N GLU A 332 9.72 18.61 -1.54
CA GLU A 332 9.42 19.72 -0.62
C GLU A 332 8.04 19.59 0.03
N GLU A 333 7.00 19.34 -0.76
CA GLU A 333 5.62 19.34 -0.28
C GLU A 333 5.11 17.95 0.07
N VAL A 334 5.51 16.91 -0.68
CA VAL A 334 4.99 15.54 -0.51
C VAL A 334 5.83 14.72 0.46
N LEU A 335 7.15 14.74 0.37
CA LEU A 335 8.05 13.94 1.22
C LEU A 335 8.57 14.71 2.44
N GLY A 336 8.04 15.91 2.67
CA GLY A 336 8.21 16.68 3.90
C GLY A 336 9.49 17.53 3.98
N GLY A 337 10.20 17.73 2.86
CA GLY A 337 11.40 18.56 2.78
C GLY A 337 12.68 17.76 2.55
N TRP A 338 13.67 18.41 1.94
CA TRP A 338 14.97 17.81 1.60
C TRP A 338 15.75 17.31 2.82
N ASP A 339 15.61 17.98 3.96
CA ASP A 339 16.23 17.62 5.24
C ASP A 339 15.65 16.33 5.82
N ARG A 340 14.41 15.98 5.45
CA ARG A 340 13.76 14.75 5.90
C ARG A 340 14.12 13.54 5.06
N LEU A 341 14.75 13.70 3.90
CA LEU A 341 15.06 12.56 3.04
C LEU A 341 16.22 11.71 3.61
N PRO A 342 16.29 10.41 3.32
CA PRO A 342 17.30 9.52 3.89
C PRO A 342 18.65 9.73 3.18
N SER A 343 19.72 9.87 3.97
CA SER A 343 21.10 9.90 3.48
C SER A 343 21.54 8.55 2.89
N ARG A 344 22.64 8.58 2.14
CA ARG A 344 23.33 7.40 1.61
C ARG A 344 23.70 6.44 2.75
N LEU A 345 23.44 5.15 2.54
CA LEU A 345 23.89 4.09 3.45
C LEU A 345 25.41 3.94 3.38
N SER A 346 26.01 3.49 4.48
CA SER A 346 27.44 3.15 4.57
C SER A 346 27.84 2.01 3.64
N SER A 347 26.95 1.03 3.41
CA SER A 347 27.16 -0.15 2.55
C SER A 347 26.08 -0.24 1.46
N PRO A 348 26.06 0.65 0.46
CA PRO A 348 24.99 0.72 -0.54
C PRO A 348 24.97 -0.47 -1.51
N ASP A 349 26.10 -1.15 -1.72
CA ASP A 349 26.17 -2.38 -2.53
C ASP A 349 25.75 -3.64 -1.75
N LYS A 350 25.68 -3.54 -0.40
CA LYS A 350 25.18 -4.59 0.50
C LYS A 350 24.36 -3.98 1.65
N PRO A 351 23.18 -3.42 1.38
CA PRO A 351 22.42 -2.66 2.36
C PRO A 351 22.02 -3.45 3.62
N ALA A 352 21.90 -4.79 3.51
CA ALA A 352 21.64 -5.66 4.65
C ALA A 352 22.74 -5.62 5.74
N ASP A 353 23.97 -5.25 5.38
CA ASP A 353 25.09 -5.11 6.32
C ASP A 353 25.15 -3.70 6.96
N ALA A 354 24.34 -2.76 6.49
CA ALA A 354 24.33 -1.39 6.99
C ALA A 354 23.55 -1.31 8.32
N PRO A 355 24.18 -0.93 9.45
CA PRO A 355 23.49 -0.87 10.75
C PRO A 355 22.34 0.15 10.80
N GLU A 356 22.35 1.12 9.88
CA GLU A 356 21.32 2.15 9.73
C GLU A 356 20.22 1.80 8.71
N LEU A 357 20.18 0.59 8.12
CA LEU A 357 19.22 0.22 7.06
C LEU A 357 17.76 0.57 7.41
N GLU A 358 17.29 0.23 8.61
CA GLU A 358 15.90 0.47 9.03
C GLU A 358 15.62 1.96 9.28
N ARG A 359 16.62 2.69 9.80
CA ARG A 359 16.52 4.10 10.21
C ARG A 359 17.73 4.87 9.68
N PRO A 360 17.80 5.12 8.36
CA PRO A 360 18.91 5.84 7.77
C PRO A 360 18.98 7.26 8.34
N PRO A 361 20.18 7.86 8.45
CA PRO A 361 20.34 9.24 8.87
C PRO A 361 19.51 10.19 8.01
N ARG A 362 18.95 11.22 8.65
CA ARG A 362 18.22 12.33 8.03
C ARG A 362 18.83 13.64 8.54
N GLY A 363 18.63 14.75 7.84
CA GLY A 363 19.18 16.06 8.19
C GLY A 363 19.38 16.97 6.99
N VAL A 364 19.65 18.26 7.29
CA VAL A 364 19.91 19.30 6.28
C VAL A 364 21.11 18.91 5.45
N VAL A 365 20.89 18.77 4.15
CA VAL A 365 21.93 18.66 3.13
C VAL A 365 21.88 19.96 2.37
N GLY A 366 23.03 20.63 2.24
CA GLY A 366 23.11 21.83 1.41
C GLY A 366 22.64 21.49 -0.01
N LYS A 367 21.98 22.43 -0.70
CA LYS A 367 21.49 22.19 -2.07
C LYS A 367 22.60 21.64 -2.99
N ASP A 368 23.84 22.03 -2.73
CA ASP A 368 25.05 21.70 -3.49
C ASP A 368 25.84 20.49 -2.93
N GLU A 369 25.33 19.83 -1.89
CA GLU A 369 26.02 18.72 -1.25
C GLU A 369 25.68 17.38 -1.92
N VAL A 370 26.72 16.57 -2.15
CA VAL A 370 26.62 15.21 -2.70
C VAL A 370 27.27 14.19 -1.77
N GLN A 371 26.74 12.97 -1.75
CA GLN A 371 27.22 11.88 -0.90
C GLN A 371 27.81 10.74 -1.73
N GLY A 372 28.95 10.19 -1.29
CA GLY A 372 29.60 9.05 -1.94
C GLY A 372 30.66 9.44 -2.98
N PRO A 373 31.31 8.45 -3.62
CA PRO A 373 32.35 8.68 -4.63
C PRO A 373 31.77 9.24 -5.93
N ALA A 374 32.60 9.85 -6.78
CA ALA A 374 32.18 10.55 -8.00
C ALA A 374 31.35 9.70 -8.98
N ASP A 375 31.61 8.40 -9.06
CA ASP A 375 30.89 7.46 -9.93
C ASP A 375 29.56 6.98 -9.34
N ALA A 376 29.28 7.31 -8.07
CA ALA A 376 28.04 7.02 -7.35
C ALA A 376 27.60 8.21 -6.49
N ALA A 377 27.85 9.44 -6.98
CA ALA A 377 27.58 10.66 -6.23
C ALA A 377 26.07 10.87 -6.13
N GLU A 378 25.55 10.86 -4.91
CA GLU A 378 24.14 11.07 -4.62
C GLU A 378 23.86 12.52 -4.27
N ASN A 379 23.10 13.19 -5.13
CA ASN A 379 22.55 14.50 -4.83
C ASN A 379 21.17 14.41 -4.16
N ARG A 380 20.54 15.56 -3.93
CA ARG A 380 19.23 15.67 -3.29
C ARG A 380 18.12 14.86 -3.98
N PHE A 381 18.12 14.74 -5.31
CA PHE A 381 17.11 13.95 -6.04
C PHE A 381 17.33 12.44 -5.89
N ALA A 382 18.58 11.99 -5.72
CA ALA A 382 18.86 10.59 -5.37
C ALA A 382 18.26 10.20 -4.02
N ARG A 383 18.28 11.11 -3.04
CA ARG A 383 17.63 10.91 -1.74
C ARG A 383 16.09 10.86 -1.85
N MET A 384 15.50 11.68 -2.73
CA MET A 384 14.06 11.64 -3.03
C MET A 384 13.66 10.29 -3.64
N TYR A 385 14.44 9.82 -4.63
CA TYR A 385 14.23 8.52 -5.25
C TYR A 385 14.35 7.38 -4.22
N ARG A 386 15.38 7.40 -3.37
CA ARG A 386 15.55 6.44 -2.26
C ARG A 386 14.32 6.40 -1.35
N GLU A 387 13.82 7.55 -0.89
CA GLU A 387 12.67 7.59 0.00
C GLU A 387 11.43 6.93 -0.63
N ALA A 388 11.14 7.22 -1.91
CA ALA A 388 10.05 6.58 -2.64
C ALA A 388 10.24 5.06 -2.76
N VAL A 389 11.47 4.60 -3.03
CA VAL A 389 11.82 3.17 -3.08
C VAL A 389 11.59 2.49 -1.73
N ARG A 390 12.09 3.07 -0.64
CA ARG A 390 11.97 2.51 0.71
C ARG A 390 10.51 2.39 1.16
N ARG A 391 9.70 3.43 0.94
CA ARG A 391 8.28 3.41 1.31
C ARG A 391 7.51 2.32 0.56
N ASN A 392 7.76 2.18 -0.74
CA ASN A 392 7.16 1.12 -1.54
C ASN A 392 7.63 -0.28 -1.10
N ALA A 393 8.91 -0.47 -0.75
CA ALA A 393 9.41 -1.73 -0.20
C ALA A 393 8.66 -2.15 1.09
N LEU A 394 8.47 -1.20 2.01
CA LEU A 394 7.76 -1.43 3.28
C LEU A 394 6.28 -1.74 3.05
N THR A 395 5.59 -1.02 2.16
CA THR A 395 4.18 -1.28 1.86
C THR A 395 3.98 -2.66 1.23
N VAL A 396 4.82 -3.05 0.28
CA VAL A 396 4.69 -4.36 -0.37
C VAL A 396 5.06 -5.51 0.57
N ALA A 397 6.02 -5.31 1.49
CA ALA A 397 6.31 -6.29 2.54
C ALA A 397 5.06 -6.57 3.41
N LYS A 398 4.29 -5.53 3.73
CA LYS A 398 3.02 -5.67 4.43
C LYS A 398 1.96 -6.37 3.59
N TRP A 399 1.86 -6.07 2.29
CA TRP A 399 0.96 -6.81 1.40
C TRP A 399 1.24 -8.30 1.40
N GLN A 400 2.52 -8.68 1.28
CA GLN A 400 2.92 -10.10 1.31
C GLN A 400 2.60 -10.72 2.68
N ALA A 401 3.03 -10.10 3.78
CA ALA A 401 2.76 -10.64 5.11
C ALA A 401 1.26 -10.83 5.37
N TYR A 402 0.40 -9.92 4.91
CA TYR A 402 -1.05 -9.94 5.11
C TYR A 402 -1.86 -10.49 3.94
N GLY A 403 -1.24 -11.13 2.95
CA GLY A 403 -1.99 -11.79 1.87
C GLY A 403 -2.86 -10.82 1.06
N PHE A 404 -2.48 -9.55 0.95
CA PHE A 404 -3.23 -8.57 0.18
C PHE A 404 -2.69 -8.50 -1.26
N MET A 405 -3.59 -8.56 -2.23
CA MET A 405 -3.29 -8.34 -3.64
C MET A 405 -4.06 -7.13 -4.16
N ASN A 406 -3.34 -6.11 -4.66
CA ASN A 406 -3.97 -4.93 -5.25
C ASN A 406 -4.70 -5.28 -6.58
N GLY A 407 -4.10 -6.16 -7.39
CA GLY A 407 -4.68 -6.69 -8.63
C GLY A 407 -4.37 -5.88 -9.90
N VAL A 408 -4.02 -4.58 -9.81
CA VAL A 408 -3.61 -3.77 -10.97
C VAL A 408 -2.40 -2.89 -10.61
N LEU A 409 -1.21 -3.47 -10.68
CA LEU A 409 0.04 -2.80 -10.32
C LEU A 409 0.71 -2.10 -11.52
N ASN A 410 -0.07 -1.30 -12.24
CA ASN A 410 0.47 -0.41 -13.25
C ASN A 410 1.26 0.75 -12.60
N THR A 411 2.12 1.43 -13.35
CA THR A 411 2.89 2.59 -12.86
C THR A 411 2.01 3.80 -12.53
N ASP A 412 0.88 3.97 -13.21
CA ASP A 412 -0.15 4.93 -12.84
C ASP A 412 -0.83 4.57 -11.51
N ASN A 413 -0.78 3.33 -11.06
CA ASN A 413 -1.33 2.89 -9.76
C ASN A 413 -0.25 2.68 -8.69
N THR A 414 0.96 3.19 -8.91
CA THR A 414 2.03 3.16 -7.91
C THR A 414 2.23 4.55 -7.33
N SER A 415 1.96 4.71 -6.04
CA SER A 415 2.08 5.99 -5.33
C SER A 415 3.55 6.37 -5.13
N ILE A 416 3.89 7.64 -5.39
CA ILE A 416 5.21 8.18 -5.04
C ILE A 416 5.46 8.16 -3.53
N TYR A 417 4.38 8.20 -2.75
CA TYR A 417 4.40 8.22 -1.28
C TYR A 417 4.41 6.80 -0.69
N GLY A 418 4.33 5.75 -1.52
CA GLY A 418 4.28 4.36 -1.09
C GLY A 418 2.94 3.93 -0.48
N LEU A 419 1.83 4.54 -0.91
CA LEU A 419 0.48 4.14 -0.50
C LEU A 419 -0.08 3.02 -1.39
N SER A 420 -0.91 2.16 -0.81
CA SER A 420 -1.86 1.33 -1.54
C SER A 420 -2.95 2.23 -2.12
N ILE A 421 -3.11 2.23 -3.45
CA ILE A 421 -4.03 3.14 -4.15
C ILE A 421 -4.81 2.43 -5.26
N ASP A 422 -5.90 3.07 -5.68
CA ASP A 422 -6.77 2.71 -6.80
C ASP A 422 -7.31 1.27 -6.77
N PHE A 423 -8.24 1.05 -5.85
CA PHE A 423 -8.85 -0.26 -5.60
C PHE A 423 -9.86 -0.64 -6.68
N GLY A 424 -9.42 -1.49 -7.61
CA GLY A 424 -10.29 -2.19 -8.56
C GLY A 424 -10.50 -3.64 -8.15
N PRO A 425 -9.84 -4.61 -8.81
CA PRO A 425 -9.98 -6.04 -8.57
C PRO A 425 -9.06 -6.50 -7.44
N PHE A 426 -9.03 -5.82 -6.30
CA PHE A 426 -8.20 -6.30 -5.18
C PHE A 426 -8.81 -7.54 -4.54
N ALA A 427 -8.00 -8.30 -3.81
CA ALA A 427 -8.49 -9.30 -2.88
C ALA A 427 -7.52 -9.46 -1.70
N PHE A 428 -8.05 -10.00 -0.61
CA PHE A 428 -7.26 -10.67 0.39
C PHE A 428 -7.24 -12.17 0.08
N MET A 429 -6.12 -12.84 0.37
CA MET A 429 -5.90 -14.25 0.12
C MET A 429 -6.89 -15.09 0.93
N ASP A 430 -7.61 -15.99 0.27
CA ASP A 430 -8.40 -17.01 0.96
C ASP A 430 -7.52 -18.19 1.30
N ASN A 431 -7.57 -19.25 0.49
CA ASN A 431 -6.58 -20.31 0.54
C ASN A 431 -5.25 -19.78 0.03
N PHE A 432 -4.15 -20.15 0.68
CA PHE A 432 -2.83 -19.71 0.22
C PHE A 432 -2.51 -20.31 -1.16
N ASP A 433 -2.46 -19.45 -2.16
CA ASP A 433 -2.00 -19.77 -3.52
C ASP A 433 -1.02 -18.67 -3.98
N PRO A 434 0.29 -18.94 -4.08
CA PRO A 434 1.25 -17.94 -4.50
C PRO A 434 1.03 -17.44 -5.93
N ALA A 435 0.35 -18.21 -6.78
CA ALA A 435 0.06 -17.88 -8.17
C ALA A 435 -1.27 -17.13 -8.36
N TYR A 436 -2.10 -17.01 -7.31
CA TYR A 436 -3.40 -16.36 -7.40
C TYR A 436 -3.28 -14.87 -7.77
N THR A 437 -4.13 -14.45 -8.71
CA THR A 437 -4.37 -13.04 -9.06
C THR A 437 -5.87 -12.76 -8.98
N PRO A 438 -6.30 -11.68 -8.31
CA PRO A 438 -7.72 -11.34 -8.19
C PRO A 438 -8.29 -10.69 -9.46
N ASN A 439 -7.43 -10.31 -10.40
CA ASN A 439 -7.83 -9.68 -11.64
C ASN A 439 -8.06 -10.71 -12.74
N HIS A 440 -9.31 -10.82 -13.20
CA HIS A 440 -9.66 -11.76 -14.28
C HIS A 440 -8.98 -11.46 -15.64
N ASP A 441 -8.54 -10.21 -15.86
CA ASP A 441 -7.87 -9.79 -17.10
C ASP A 441 -6.36 -10.12 -17.08
N ASP A 442 -5.82 -10.51 -15.92
CA ASP A 442 -4.40 -10.81 -15.73
C ASP A 442 -4.07 -12.25 -16.10
N HIS A 443 -4.32 -12.62 -17.37
CA HIS A 443 -4.07 -13.98 -17.88
C HIS A 443 -2.61 -14.41 -17.80
N MET A 444 -1.68 -13.45 -17.75
CA MET A 444 -0.24 -13.71 -17.63
C MET A 444 0.24 -13.80 -16.18
N LEU A 445 -0.68 -13.69 -15.20
CA LEU A 445 -0.39 -13.69 -13.76
C LEU A 445 0.65 -12.64 -13.37
N ARG A 446 0.72 -11.54 -14.12
CA ARG A 446 1.71 -10.46 -13.96
C ARG A 446 1.60 -9.87 -12.55
N TYR A 447 0.38 -9.75 -12.03
CA TYR A 447 0.06 -9.14 -10.75
C TYR A 447 -0.38 -10.16 -9.69
N SER A 448 -0.05 -11.44 -9.87
CA SER A 448 -0.24 -12.49 -8.86
C SER A 448 0.45 -12.15 -7.54
N TYR A 449 -0.01 -12.77 -6.44
CA TYR A 449 0.53 -12.57 -5.09
C TYR A 449 2.06 -12.58 -5.05
N ARG A 450 2.69 -13.62 -5.63
CA ARG A 450 4.15 -13.77 -5.67
C ARG A 450 4.88 -12.71 -6.50
N ASN A 451 4.21 -12.11 -7.48
CA ASN A 451 4.86 -11.18 -8.40
C ASN A 451 4.82 -9.73 -7.92
N GLN A 452 3.98 -9.39 -6.93
CA GLN A 452 3.83 -8.00 -6.46
C GLN A 452 5.17 -7.33 -6.07
N PRO A 453 6.10 -7.97 -5.32
CA PRO A 453 7.40 -7.36 -4.99
C PRO A 453 8.24 -7.03 -6.22
N THR A 454 8.28 -7.93 -7.22
CA THR A 454 9.07 -7.73 -8.44
C THR A 454 8.44 -6.68 -9.35
N ILE A 455 7.11 -6.63 -9.43
CA ILE A 455 6.40 -5.63 -10.24
C ILE A 455 6.57 -4.22 -9.67
N ILE A 456 6.48 -4.06 -8.36
CA ILE A 456 6.71 -2.75 -7.74
C ILE A 456 8.14 -2.28 -7.96
N TRP A 457 9.13 -3.19 -7.85
CA TRP A 457 10.49 -2.84 -8.25
C TRP A 457 10.60 -2.46 -9.73
N TRP A 458 9.94 -3.17 -10.64
CA TRP A 458 9.89 -2.79 -12.06
C TRP A 458 9.30 -1.39 -12.26
N ASN A 459 8.23 -1.04 -11.53
CA ASN A 459 7.64 0.30 -11.57
C ASN A 459 8.61 1.37 -11.03
N LEU A 460 9.34 1.08 -9.95
CA LEU A 460 10.36 1.97 -9.38
C LEU A 460 11.55 2.18 -10.34
N VAL A 461 11.95 1.16 -11.10
CA VAL A 461 12.95 1.32 -12.17
C VAL A 461 12.47 2.27 -13.26
N ARG A 462 11.19 2.19 -13.68
CA ARG A 462 10.61 3.17 -14.63
C ARG A 462 10.64 4.59 -14.09
N PHE A 463 10.36 4.75 -12.80
CA PHE A 463 10.49 6.05 -12.14
C PHE A 463 11.95 6.54 -12.09
N GLY A 464 12.88 5.68 -11.65
CA GLY A 464 14.31 6.01 -11.60
C GLY A 464 14.86 6.39 -12.96
N GLU A 465 14.41 5.71 -14.02
CA GLU A 465 14.66 6.10 -15.39
C GLU A 465 14.10 7.50 -15.69
N ALA A 466 12.82 7.78 -15.38
CA ALA A 466 12.18 9.07 -15.63
C ALA A 466 12.89 10.25 -14.94
N VAL A 467 13.49 10.05 -13.78
CA VAL A 467 14.31 11.05 -13.09
C VAL A 467 15.82 10.87 -13.32
N GLY A 468 16.24 9.99 -14.23
CA GLY A 468 17.62 9.52 -14.36
C GLY A 468 18.63 10.63 -14.63
N GLU A 469 18.25 11.66 -15.40
CA GLU A 469 19.10 12.84 -15.57
C GLU A 469 19.35 13.59 -14.25
N LEU A 470 18.33 13.74 -13.41
CA LEU A 470 18.47 14.37 -12.10
C LEU A 470 19.34 13.54 -11.16
N LEU A 471 19.22 12.21 -11.21
CA LEU A 471 20.03 11.29 -10.40
C LEU A 471 21.50 11.34 -10.82
N GLY A 472 21.75 11.20 -12.12
CA GLY A 472 23.08 11.06 -12.67
C GLY A 472 23.86 12.36 -12.75
N ALA A 473 23.23 13.54 -12.59
CA ALA A 473 23.94 14.82 -12.66
C ALA A 473 24.95 15.03 -11.53
N GLY A 474 24.85 14.29 -10.42
CA GLY A 474 25.76 14.47 -9.29
C GLY A 474 25.70 15.90 -8.76
N ASP A 475 26.85 16.54 -8.60
CA ASP A 475 27.02 17.91 -8.08
C ASP A 475 26.61 19.01 -9.09
N THR A 476 26.54 18.69 -10.38
CA THR A 476 26.14 19.66 -11.42
C THR A 476 24.63 19.81 -11.57
N VAL A 477 23.84 19.06 -10.77
CA VAL A 477 22.38 19.00 -10.89
C VAL A 477 21.69 20.34 -10.75
N ASP A 478 22.30 21.33 -10.10
CA ASP A 478 21.73 22.66 -9.96
C ASP A 478 22.55 23.74 -10.68
N SER A 479 23.49 23.35 -11.55
CA SER A 479 24.23 24.28 -12.42
C SER A 479 23.30 24.90 -13.48
N ASP A 480 23.51 26.17 -13.80
CA ASP A 480 22.71 26.88 -14.81
C ASP A 480 22.73 26.15 -16.17
N LYS A 481 23.91 25.64 -16.57
CA LYS A 481 24.07 24.83 -17.80
C LYS A 481 23.15 23.60 -17.77
N PHE A 482 23.16 22.82 -16.69
CA PHE A 482 22.34 21.61 -16.61
C PHE A 482 20.83 21.92 -16.54
N VAL A 483 20.45 22.98 -15.83
CA VAL A 483 19.05 23.38 -15.69
C VAL A 483 18.49 23.89 -17.01
N VAL A 484 19.25 24.71 -17.75
CA VAL A 484 18.81 25.34 -19.01
C VAL A 484 19.01 24.40 -20.20
N ASP A 485 20.23 23.92 -20.40
CA ASP A 485 20.64 23.19 -21.60
C ASP A 485 20.59 21.67 -21.40
N GLY A 486 20.69 21.21 -20.16
CA GLY A 486 20.80 19.79 -19.85
C GLY A 486 22.18 19.23 -20.05
N VAL A 487 22.24 18.01 -20.57
CA VAL A 487 23.49 17.28 -20.78
C VAL A 487 23.86 17.37 -22.25
N SER A 488 25.10 17.76 -22.53
CA SER A 488 25.65 17.72 -23.87
C SER A 488 26.03 16.28 -24.24
N GLU A 489 25.84 15.89 -25.51
CA GLU A 489 26.26 14.58 -25.99
C GLU A 489 27.77 14.35 -25.81
N GLY A 490 28.17 13.10 -25.57
CA GLY A 490 29.56 12.69 -25.38
C GLY A 490 29.85 12.17 -23.98
N ALA A 491 31.11 12.28 -23.53
CA ALA A 491 31.58 11.67 -22.28
C ALA A 491 30.79 12.13 -21.04
N GLU A 492 30.33 13.39 -20.99
CA GLU A 492 29.50 13.93 -19.90
C GLU A 492 28.16 13.17 -19.79
N ALA A 493 27.56 12.82 -20.92
CA ALA A 493 26.34 12.01 -20.96
C ALA A 493 26.59 10.56 -20.55
N ASP A 494 27.69 9.95 -21.00
CA ASP A 494 28.04 8.58 -20.66
C ASP A 494 28.32 8.42 -19.15
N GLU A 495 29.02 9.39 -18.54
CA GLU A 495 29.28 9.42 -17.10
C GLU A 495 27.99 9.59 -16.29
N LEU A 496 27.11 10.50 -16.72
CA LEU A 496 25.81 10.72 -16.08
C LEU A 496 24.96 9.44 -16.13
N VAL A 497 24.89 8.78 -17.28
CA VAL A 497 24.10 7.57 -17.47
C VAL A 497 24.64 6.45 -16.60
N ALA A 498 25.97 6.23 -16.60
CA ALA A 498 26.60 5.23 -15.76
C ALA A 498 26.35 5.47 -14.27
N ARG A 499 26.41 6.73 -13.82
CA ARG A 499 26.09 7.11 -12.43
C ARG A 499 24.63 6.82 -12.11
N ALA A 500 23.69 7.23 -12.97
CA ALA A 500 22.27 7.00 -12.77
C ALA A 500 21.93 5.50 -12.70
N GLU A 501 22.48 4.68 -13.60
CA GLU A 501 22.33 3.23 -13.59
C GLU A 501 22.85 2.63 -12.28
N LYS A 502 24.05 3.02 -11.84
CA LYS A 502 24.64 2.56 -10.58
C LYS A 502 23.78 2.92 -9.36
N LEU A 503 23.24 4.14 -9.31
CA LEU A 503 22.34 4.57 -8.23
C LEU A 503 21.01 3.81 -8.22
N ILE A 504 20.45 3.51 -9.40
CA ILE A 504 19.23 2.70 -9.53
C ILE A 504 19.52 1.25 -9.08
N GLU A 505 20.66 0.67 -9.44
CA GLU A 505 21.07 -0.66 -8.99
C GLU A 505 21.24 -0.73 -7.47
N GLN A 506 21.93 0.25 -6.86
CA GLN A 506 22.11 0.34 -5.40
C GLN A 506 20.76 0.50 -4.67
N ALA A 507 19.85 1.30 -5.22
CA ALA A 507 18.49 1.42 -4.68
C ALA A 507 17.70 0.10 -4.78
N GLY A 508 18.00 -0.76 -5.77
CA GLY A 508 17.39 -2.09 -5.89
C GLY A 508 17.84 -3.06 -4.81
N GLU A 509 19.12 -3.03 -4.46
CA GLU A 509 19.63 -3.78 -3.30
C GLU A 509 19.03 -3.25 -1.99
N GLU A 510 18.84 -1.93 -1.88
CA GLU A 510 18.20 -1.31 -0.72
C GLU A 510 16.71 -1.69 -0.63
N TYR A 511 15.98 -1.66 -1.75
CA TYR A 511 14.60 -2.14 -1.83
C TYR A 511 14.46 -3.56 -1.29
N LYS A 512 15.33 -4.48 -1.77
CA LYS A 512 15.34 -5.88 -1.34
C LYS A 512 15.61 -6.01 0.15
N ALA A 513 16.62 -5.30 0.66
CA ALA A 513 16.99 -5.37 2.07
C ALA A 513 15.88 -4.82 2.98
N VAL A 514 15.29 -3.67 2.63
CA VAL A 514 14.18 -3.06 3.38
C VAL A 514 12.93 -3.94 3.35
N PHE A 515 12.56 -4.47 2.18
CA PHE A 515 11.44 -5.39 2.01
C PHE A 515 11.62 -6.63 2.90
N LEU A 516 12.78 -7.29 2.82
CA LEU A 516 13.06 -8.51 3.57
C LEU A 516 13.10 -8.25 5.07
N ALA A 517 13.67 -7.13 5.53
CA ALA A 517 13.69 -6.79 6.94
C ALA A 517 12.27 -6.63 7.52
N GLU A 518 11.40 -5.89 6.83
CA GLU A 518 10.00 -5.70 7.28
C GLU A 518 9.18 -6.98 7.15
N TYR A 519 9.33 -7.75 6.07
CA TYR A 519 8.65 -9.03 5.91
C TYR A 519 9.04 -10.02 7.01
N LYS A 520 10.35 -10.16 7.29
CA LYS A 520 10.86 -11.00 8.40
C LYS A 520 10.27 -10.55 9.73
N ARG A 521 10.30 -9.24 10.03
CA ARG A 521 9.74 -8.67 11.27
C ARG A 521 8.26 -9.03 11.45
N LEU A 522 7.46 -8.85 10.40
CA LEU A 522 6.02 -9.13 10.43
C LEU A 522 5.74 -10.62 10.58
N MET A 523 6.40 -11.48 9.80
CA MET A 523 6.20 -12.93 9.86
C MET A 523 6.63 -13.51 11.21
N THR A 524 7.75 -13.05 11.78
CA THR A 524 8.17 -13.39 13.15
C THR A 524 7.08 -13.07 14.16
N ALA A 525 6.51 -11.86 14.13
CA ALA A 525 5.45 -11.46 15.05
C ALA A 525 4.17 -12.31 14.85
N ARG A 526 3.80 -12.59 13.60
CA ARG A 526 2.60 -13.38 13.26
C ARG A 526 2.70 -14.85 13.66
N LEU A 527 3.91 -15.40 13.76
CA LEU A 527 4.18 -16.72 14.33
C LEU A 527 4.33 -16.72 15.86
N GLY A 528 4.16 -15.55 16.51
CA GLY A 528 4.29 -15.42 17.96
C GLY A 528 5.72 -15.54 18.45
N LEU A 529 6.70 -15.10 17.67
CA LEU A 529 8.10 -15.02 18.07
C LEU A 529 8.47 -13.55 18.34
N ARG A 530 9.42 -13.31 19.24
CA ARG A 530 9.90 -11.97 19.63
C ARG A 530 11.13 -11.56 18.83
N ARG A 531 11.94 -12.53 18.41
CA ARG A 531 13.19 -12.29 17.66
C ARG A 531 13.23 -13.20 16.43
N PHE A 532 13.70 -12.63 15.33
CA PHE A 532 13.97 -13.39 14.12
C PHE A 532 15.33 -14.11 14.25
N GLN A 533 15.40 -15.36 13.79
CA GLN A 533 16.64 -16.09 13.52
C GLN A 533 16.69 -16.48 12.04
N GLU A 534 17.88 -16.59 11.45
CA GLU A 534 18.00 -16.91 10.01
C GLU A 534 17.40 -18.28 9.66
N SER A 535 17.41 -19.25 10.58
CA SER A 535 16.74 -20.55 10.40
C SER A 535 15.21 -20.42 10.29
N ASP A 536 14.59 -19.43 10.93
CA ASP A 536 13.13 -19.22 10.92
C ASP A 536 12.60 -19.08 9.48
N PHE A 537 13.38 -18.47 8.60
CA PHE A 537 12.95 -18.23 7.22
C PHE A 537 12.67 -19.54 6.48
N GLN A 538 13.60 -20.48 6.52
CA GLN A 538 13.46 -21.76 5.82
C GLN A 538 12.57 -22.73 6.59
N GLU A 539 12.80 -22.87 7.90
CA GLU A 539 12.16 -23.90 8.69
C GLU A 539 10.71 -23.58 9.06
N LEU A 540 10.40 -22.30 9.30
CA LEU A 540 9.10 -21.86 9.77
C LEU A 540 8.31 -21.10 8.71
N PHE A 541 8.89 -20.11 8.05
CA PHE A 541 8.13 -19.29 7.09
C PHE A 541 7.84 -20.10 5.83
N SER A 542 8.89 -20.53 5.11
CA SER A 542 8.74 -21.36 3.91
C SER A 542 8.01 -22.66 4.24
N GLY A 543 8.40 -23.36 5.32
CA GLY A 543 7.74 -24.59 5.75
C GLY A 543 6.24 -24.44 6.02
N LEU A 544 5.78 -23.31 6.56
CA LEU A 544 4.36 -23.05 6.78
C LEU A 544 3.63 -22.77 5.47
N LEU A 545 4.20 -21.91 4.63
CA LEU A 545 3.61 -21.53 3.34
C LEU A 545 3.51 -22.76 2.41
N ASP A 546 4.53 -23.63 2.38
CA ASP A 546 4.52 -24.88 1.63
C ASP A 546 3.44 -25.85 2.15
N ALA A 547 3.19 -25.86 3.47
CA ALA A 547 2.11 -26.66 4.05
C ALA A 547 0.73 -26.08 3.71
N MET A 548 0.58 -24.75 3.76
CA MET A 548 -0.65 -24.08 3.37
C MET A 548 -0.99 -24.30 1.90
N GLU A 549 -0.02 -24.17 1.01
CA GLU A 549 -0.19 -24.37 -0.44
C GLU A 549 -0.58 -25.84 -0.73
N ALA A 550 0.19 -26.79 -0.18
CA ALA A 550 -0.05 -28.21 -0.44
C ALA A 550 -1.38 -28.74 0.10
N LEU A 551 -1.93 -28.10 1.14
CA LEU A 551 -3.15 -28.52 1.82
C LEU A 551 -4.34 -27.59 1.57
N GLU A 552 -4.15 -26.54 0.76
CA GLU A 552 -5.15 -25.49 0.48
C GLU A 552 -5.72 -24.84 1.77
N LEU A 553 -4.84 -24.57 2.74
CA LEU A 553 -5.25 -23.96 4.02
C LEU A 553 -5.58 -22.49 3.83
N ASP A 554 -6.57 -22.01 4.59
CA ASP A 554 -6.90 -20.59 4.64
C ASP A 554 -5.74 -19.79 5.26
N PHE A 555 -5.25 -18.80 4.52
CA PHE A 555 -4.09 -18.00 4.86
C PHE A 555 -4.28 -17.29 6.21
N HIS A 556 -5.36 -16.52 6.35
CA HIS A 556 -5.58 -15.71 7.55
C HIS A 556 -5.96 -16.56 8.77
N HIS A 557 -6.83 -17.55 8.58
CA HIS A 557 -7.23 -18.46 9.65
C HIS A 557 -6.05 -19.26 10.17
N THR A 558 -5.10 -19.66 9.32
CA THR A 558 -3.94 -20.40 9.83
C THR A 558 -3.17 -19.59 10.87
N PHE A 559 -2.88 -18.31 10.60
CA PHE A 559 -2.22 -17.44 11.58
C PHE A 559 -3.11 -17.13 12.79
N ARG A 560 -4.40 -16.83 12.57
CA ARG A 560 -5.33 -16.52 13.66
C ARG A 560 -5.50 -17.72 14.58
N ARG A 561 -5.72 -18.91 14.04
CA ARG A 561 -5.91 -20.16 14.80
C ARG A 561 -4.63 -20.61 15.51
N LEU A 562 -3.45 -20.39 14.92
CA LEU A 562 -2.16 -20.61 15.61
C LEU A 562 -2.04 -19.78 16.89
N SER A 563 -2.70 -18.61 16.94
CA SER A 563 -2.71 -17.74 18.12
C SER A 563 -3.44 -18.34 19.33
N TYR A 564 -4.14 -19.47 19.17
CA TYR A 564 -4.82 -20.20 20.24
C TYR A 564 -4.16 -21.55 20.57
N VAL A 565 -3.19 -21.99 19.77
CA VAL A 565 -2.49 -23.27 19.99
C VAL A 565 -1.54 -23.13 21.14
N ARG A 566 -1.63 -24.02 22.15
CA ARG A 566 -0.71 -24.00 23.28
C ARG A 566 0.50 -24.88 23.05
N VAL A 567 1.66 -24.48 23.56
CA VAL A 567 2.91 -25.27 23.48
C VAL A 567 2.77 -26.65 24.11
N ALA A 568 2.02 -26.76 25.21
CA ALA A 568 1.74 -28.02 25.90
C ALA A 568 0.87 -28.99 25.07
N ASP A 569 0.03 -28.46 24.17
CA ASP A 569 -0.80 -29.27 23.27
C ASP A 569 0.01 -29.85 22.10
N LEU A 570 1.34 -29.66 22.10
CA LEU A 570 2.26 -30.08 21.04
C LEU A 570 3.40 -30.99 21.56
N ASP A 571 3.35 -31.42 22.82
CA ASP A 571 4.46 -32.13 23.48
C ASP A 571 4.81 -33.46 22.81
N THR A 572 3.81 -34.24 22.40
CA THR A 572 3.99 -35.52 21.71
C THR A 572 3.57 -35.45 20.25
N GLU A 573 4.05 -36.37 19.42
CA GLU A 573 3.66 -36.43 18.00
C GLU A 573 2.15 -36.60 17.83
N ASP A 574 1.50 -37.42 18.66
CA ASP A 574 0.06 -37.64 18.61
C ASP A 574 -0.72 -36.35 18.93
N LEU A 575 -0.30 -35.60 19.96
CA LEU A 575 -0.90 -34.30 20.29
C LEU A 575 -0.71 -33.27 19.16
N ARG A 576 0.46 -33.29 18.48
CA ARG A 576 0.70 -32.44 17.29
C ARG A 576 -0.23 -32.81 16.13
N ARG A 577 -0.43 -34.11 15.87
CA ARG A 577 -1.35 -34.61 14.83
C ARG A 577 -2.80 -34.30 15.15
N GLU A 578 -3.19 -34.35 16.41
CA GLU A 578 -4.53 -33.96 16.86
C GLU A 578 -4.75 -32.46 16.64
N THR A 579 -3.82 -31.64 17.12
CA THR A 579 -3.85 -30.17 17.00
C THR A 579 -3.82 -29.70 15.55
N ALA A 580 -3.16 -30.43 14.64
CA ALA A 580 -3.12 -30.11 13.21
C ALA A 580 -4.52 -29.92 12.59
N GLY A 581 -5.54 -30.62 13.10
CA GLY A 581 -6.92 -30.50 12.60
C GLY A 581 -7.53 -29.12 12.78
N VAL A 582 -7.01 -28.30 13.71
CA VAL A 582 -7.46 -26.92 13.95
C VAL A 582 -7.29 -26.06 12.70
N PHE A 583 -6.31 -26.35 11.84
CA PHE A 583 -5.99 -25.55 10.65
C PHE A 583 -6.87 -25.88 9.44
N PHE A 584 -7.63 -26.96 9.48
CA PHE A 584 -8.41 -27.43 8.34
C PHE A 584 -9.75 -26.69 8.24
N HIS A 585 -10.31 -26.62 7.04
CA HIS A 585 -11.68 -26.14 6.85
C HIS A 585 -12.66 -27.08 7.59
N LYS A 586 -13.84 -26.57 7.96
CA LYS A 586 -14.92 -27.36 8.60
C LYS A 586 -15.36 -28.55 7.75
N GLU A 587 -15.22 -28.44 6.43
CA GLU A 587 -15.49 -29.51 5.47
C GLU A 587 -14.34 -30.52 5.30
N GLY A 588 -13.22 -30.32 6.01
CA GLY A 588 -12.00 -31.14 5.92
C GLY A 588 -10.95 -30.56 4.97
N ILE A 589 -10.02 -31.42 4.53
CA ILE A 589 -8.98 -31.06 3.55
C ILE A 589 -9.58 -31.06 2.15
N SER A 590 -9.38 -29.98 1.41
CA SER A 590 -9.81 -29.86 0.00
C SER A 590 -8.74 -30.30 -1.01
N ALA A 591 -7.47 -30.38 -0.59
CA ALA A 591 -6.35 -30.77 -1.43
C ALA A 591 -6.53 -32.16 -2.05
N THR A 592 -6.38 -32.24 -3.36
CA THR A 592 -6.59 -33.48 -4.11
C THR A 592 -5.44 -34.46 -3.89
N GLY A 593 -5.76 -35.71 -3.57
CA GLY A 593 -4.76 -36.79 -3.45
C GLY A 593 -4.00 -36.83 -2.13
N VAL A 594 -4.45 -36.08 -1.11
CA VAL A 594 -3.87 -36.09 0.23
C VAL A 594 -4.93 -36.61 1.21
N THR A 595 -4.59 -37.65 1.99
CA THR A 595 -5.46 -38.12 3.07
C THR A 595 -5.36 -37.19 4.29
N GLU A 596 -6.39 -37.17 5.13
CA GLU A 596 -6.34 -36.36 6.36
C GLU A 596 -5.18 -36.77 7.28
N ALA A 597 -4.83 -38.06 7.33
CA ALA A 597 -3.70 -38.55 8.10
C ALA A 597 -2.36 -37.98 7.60
N GLU A 598 -2.16 -37.93 6.28
CA GLU A 598 -0.97 -37.33 5.65
C GLU A 598 -0.93 -35.81 5.87
N ALA A 599 -2.08 -35.13 5.78
CA ALA A 599 -2.20 -33.71 6.06
C ALA A 599 -1.84 -33.39 7.51
N ARG A 600 -2.38 -34.15 8.47
CA ARG A 600 -2.06 -34.04 9.90
C ARG A 600 -0.58 -34.30 10.16
N GLN A 601 0.02 -35.29 9.50
CA GLN A 601 1.45 -35.56 9.62
C GLN A 601 2.29 -34.37 9.16
N ARG A 602 1.96 -33.79 8.00
CA ARG A 602 2.67 -32.64 7.44
C ARG A 602 2.64 -31.44 8.39
N VAL A 603 1.46 -31.09 8.90
CA VAL A 603 1.31 -29.97 9.84
C VAL A 603 1.96 -30.28 11.18
N ALA A 604 1.85 -31.52 11.70
CA ALA A 604 2.50 -31.93 12.94
C ALA A 604 4.03 -31.80 12.88
N ALA A 605 4.64 -32.15 11.74
CA ALA A 605 6.07 -32.00 11.53
C ALA A 605 6.51 -30.51 11.53
N TRP A 606 5.68 -29.61 11.02
CA TRP A 606 5.92 -28.17 11.10
C TRP A 606 5.72 -27.64 12.54
N LEU A 607 4.65 -28.07 13.22
CA LEU A 607 4.34 -27.68 14.61
C LEU A 607 5.46 -28.10 15.57
N GLU A 608 6.17 -29.19 15.31
CA GLU A 608 7.33 -29.60 16.09
C GLU A 608 8.45 -28.55 16.07
N LYS A 609 8.80 -28.08 14.86
CA LYS A 609 9.82 -27.04 14.67
C LYS A 609 9.38 -25.71 15.27
N TRP A 610 8.13 -25.33 15.02
CA TRP A 610 7.54 -24.12 15.59
C TRP A 610 7.54 -24.15 17.13
N ARG A 611 7.10 -25.26 17.73
CA ARG A 611 7.12 -25.46 19.20
C ARG A 611 8.52 -25.31 19.75
N ALA A 612 9.51 -25.96 19.14
CA ALA A 612 10.90 -25.87 19.57
C ALA A 612 11.40 -24.41 19.55
N ARG A 613 11.11 -23.68 18.47
CA ARG A 613 11.45 -22.26 18.36
C ARG A 613 10.70 -21.39 19.37
N VAL A 614 9.43 -21.65 19.65
CA VAL A 614 8.66 -20.93 20.67
C VAL A 614 9.23 -21.17 22.07
N VAL A 615 9.60 -22.41 22.42
CA VAL A 615 10.25 -22.73 23.70
C VAL A 615 11.61 -22.03 23.82
N GLU A 616 12.37 -21.96 22.74
CA GLU A 616 13.62 -21.22 22.69
C GLU A 616 13.39 -19.69 22.76
N ASP A 617 12.32 -19.16 22.19
CA ASP A 617 12.09 -17.72 22.20
C ASP A 617 11.47 -17.24 23.51
N TRP A 618 10.50 -17.97 24.05
CA TRP A 618 9.66 -17.58 25.19
C TRP A 618 9.98 -18.33 26.48
N GLY A 619 10.60 -19.50 26.41
CA GLY A 619 10.77 -20.38 27.56
C GLY A 619 11.67 -19.77 28.64
N VAL A 620 11.31 -20.03 29.89
CA VAL A 620 12.14 -19.74 31.06
C VAL A 620 12.89 -21.00 31.45
N GLU A 621 14.13 -20.84 31.92
CA GLU A 621 14.95 -21.97 32.36
C GLU A 621 14.38 -22.53 33.67
N GLY A 622 14.03 -23.82 33.65
CA GLY A 622 13.59 -24.56 34.82
C GLY A 622 14.76 -25.05 35.68
N GLU A 623 14.45 -25.61 36.85
CA GLU A 623 15.45 -26.15 37.78
C GLU A 623 16.28 -27.31 37.19
N ASP A 624 15.76 -28.00 36.17
CA ASP A 624 16.43 -29.09 35.46
C ASP A 624 17.24 -28.63 34.23
N GLY A 625 17.39 -27.31 34.05
CA GLY A 625 18.09 -26.69 32.91
C GLY A 625 17.32 -26.76 31.59
N LYS A 626 16.10 -27.32 31.57
CA LYS A 626 15.24 -27.28 30.38
C LYS A 626 14.43 -26.00 30.36
N ARG A 627 14.21 -25.48 29.16
CA ARG A 627 13.33 -24.33 28.97
C ARG A 627 11.89 -24.79 28.82
N VAL A 628 11.00 -24.13 29.54
CA VAL A 628 9.55 -24.38 29.49
C VAL A 628 8.84 -23.05 29.33
N VAL A 629 7.78 -23.01 28.53
CA VAL A 629 6.91 -21.85 28.44
C VAL A 629 5.85 -21.99 29.53
N ASP A 630 5.95 -21.19 30.58
CA ASP A 630 4.95 -21.15 31.65
C ASP A 630 3.64 -20.50 31.17
N SER A 631 2.59 -20.59 31.98
CA SER A 631 1.27 -20.07 31.63
C SER A 631 1.26 -18.57 31.38
N ALA A 632 2.06 -17.79 32.10
CA ALA A 632 2.10 -16.33 31.92
C ALA A 632 2.76 -15.96 30.59
N LYS A 633 3.85 -16.63 30.22
CA LYS A 633 4.51 -16.44 28.92
C LYS A 633 3.66 -16.95 27.75
N GLU A 634 2.89 -18.00 27.97
CA GLU A 634 1.96 -18.49 26.99
C GLU A 634 0.82 -17.49 26.71
N GLU A 635 0.23 -16.92 27.76
CA GLU A 635 -0.78 -15.86 27.64
C GLU A 635 -0.23 -14.60 26.97
N GLU A 636 0.99 -14.19 27.31
CA GLU A 636 1.69 -13.06 26.69
C GLU A 636 1.89 -13.29 25.19
N ARG A 637 2.36 -14.49 24.80
CA ARG A 637 2.55 -14.89 23.39
C ARG A 637 1.23 -14.90 22.62
N MET A 638 0.20 -15.56 23.15
CA MET A 638 -1.12 -15.62 22.51
C MET A 638 -1.73 -14.22 22.34
N SER A 639 -1.60 -13.36 23.36
CA SER A 639 -2.03 -11.96 23.29
C SER A 639 -1.26 -11.18 22.23
N ALA A 640 0.06 -11.35 22.15
CA ALA A 640 0.89 -10.70 21.13
C ALA A 640 0.50 -11.12 19.71
N MET A 641 0.23 -12.41 19.48
CA MET A 641 -0.22 -12.92 18.19
C MET A 641 -1.60 -12.38 17.79
N LYS A 642 -2.57 -12.35 18.71
CA LYS A 642 -3.92 -11.85 18.43
C LYS A 642 -3.95 -10.36 18.03
N LYS A 643 -2.98 -9.58 18.48
CA LYS A 643 -2.83 -8.15 18.11
C LYS A 643 -2.30 -7.94 16.68
N VAL A 644 -1.73 -8.96 16.05
CA VAL A 644 -1.15 -8.87 14.69
C VAL A 644 -1.78 -9.83 13.70
N ASN A 645 -2.53 -10.83 14.16
CA ASN A 645 -3.26 -11.77 13.34
C ASN A 645 -4.75 -11.42 13.37
N PRO A 646 -5.29 -10.81 12.30
CA PRO A 646 -6.66 -10.33 12.28
C PRO A 646 -7.65 -11.49 12.33
N SER A 647 -8.75 -11.28 13.04
CA SER A 647 -9.94 -12.15 13.03
C SER A 647 -10.86 -11.82 11.86
N PHE A 648 -10.90 -10.55 11.43
CA PHE A 648 -11.71 -10.09 10.32
C PHE A 648 -10.88 -9.47 9.20
N ILE A 649 -11.26 -9.82 7.98
CA ILE A 649 -10.74 -9.27 6.73
C ILE A 649 -11.94 -9.12 5.78
N PRO A 650 -12.08 -8.01 5.04
CA PRO A 650 -13.18 -7.84 4.09
C PRO A 650 -12.94 -8.67 2.82
N ARG A 651 -13.12 -9.98 2.94
CA ARG A 651 -12.94 -10.95 1.85
C ARG A 651 -13.95 -10.71 0.74
N SER A 652 -13.63 -11.17 -0.47
CA SER A 652 -14.45 -10.92 -1.66
C SER A 652 -15.91 -11.35 -1.49
N PHE A 653 -16.19 -12.47 -0.81
CA PHE A 653 -17.57 -12.93 -0.61
C PHE A 653 -18.37 -12.00 0.31
N ILE A 654 -17.72 -11.41 1.30
CA ILE A 654 -18.32 -10.43 2.22
C ILE A 654 -18.65 -9.17 1.42
N LEU A 655 -17.69 -8.70 0.61
CA LEU A 655 -17.86 -7.52 -0.23
C LEU A 655 -19.03 -7.71 -1.23
N ASP A 656 -19.12 -8.85 -1.90
CA ASP A 656 -20.22 -9.14 -2.82
C ASP A 656 -21.58 -9.19 -2.11
N GLU A 657 -21.62 -9.78 -0.91
CA GLU A 657 -22.83 -9.84 -0.10
C GLU A 657 -23.30 -8.45 0.36
N ILE A 658 -22.41 -7.62 0.91
CA ILE A 658 -22.77 -6.28 1.37
C ILE A 658 -23.21 -5.39 0.20
N ILE A 659 -22.62 -5.57 -0.99
CA ILE A 659 -23.03 -4.88 -2.21
C ILE A 659 -24.46 -5.29 -2.58
N GLN A 660 -24.75 -6.59 -2.59
CA GLN A 660 -26.09 -7.09 -2.88
C GLN A 660 -27.13 -6.53 -1.90
N ARG A 661 -26.83 -6.53 -0.60
CA ARG A 661 -27.73 -6.06 0.45
C ARG A 661 -27.93 -4.56 0.43
N ALA A 662 -26.84 -3.79 0.29
CA ALA A 662 -26.91 -2.34 0.22
C ALA A 662 -27.58 -1.87 -1.07
N GLU A 663 -27.20 -2.40 -2.23
CA GLU A 663 -27.69 -1.92 -3.54
C GLU A 663 -29.09 -2.45 -3.88
N LYS A 664 -29.32 -3.77 -3.77
CA LYS A 664 -30.58 -4.40 -4.20
C LYS A 664 -31.56 -4.58 -3.06
N GLY A 665 -31.06 -4.87 -1.86
CA GLY A 665 -31.86 -5.05 -0.65
C GLY A 665 -32.28 -3.75 0.03
N GLY A 666 -31.61 -2.62 -0.29
CA GLY A 666 -31.83 -1.34 0.38
C GLY A 666 -31.34 -1.30 1.84
N GLU A 667 -30.61 -2.31 2.29
CA GLU A 667 -30.14 -2.42 3.66
C GLU A 667 -28.85 -1.60 3.84
N ARG A 668 -28.99 -0.31 4.13
CA ARG A 668 -27.83 0.59 4.25
C ARG A 668 -26.98 0.32 5.49
N ASP A 669 -27.59 -0.12 6.59
CA ASP A 669 -26.90 -0.33 7.88
C ASP A 669 -25.79 -1.39 7.81
N VAL A 670 -25.86 -2.32 6.85
CA VAL A 670 -24.80 -3.31 6.61
C VAL A 670 -23.43 -2.66 6.36
N LEU A 671 -23.41 -1.46 5.75
CA LEU A 671 -22.18 -0.70 5.50
C LEU A 671 -21.55 -0.18 6.79
N ARG A 672 -22.37 0.22 7.78
CA ARG A 672 -21.88 0.60 9.11
C ARG A 672 -21.29 -0.61 9.83
N ARG A 673 -21.95 -1.76 9.77
CA ARG A 673 -21.50 -2.98 10.47
C ARG A 673 -20.18 -3.52 9.91
N VAL A 674 -20.08 -3.66 8.59
CA VAL A 674 -18.82 -4.10 7.96
C VAL A 674 -17.69 -3.10 8.16
N MET A 675 -17.99 -1.79 8.18
CA MET A 675 -17.00 -0.75 8.47
C MET A 675 -16.50 -0.86 9.92
N GLN A 676 -17.38 -1.12 10.90
CA GLN A 676 -16.94 -1.35 12.28
C GLN A 676 -15.94 -2.51 12.37
N MET A 677 -16.24 -3.62 11.71
CA MET A 677 -15.33 -4.77 11.71
C MET A 677 -14.01 -4.46 10.98
N ALA A 678 -14.07 -3.72 9.87
CA ALA A 678 -12.89 -3.29 9.12
C ALA A 678 -11.97 -2.37 9.93
N LEU A 679 -12.54 -1.48 10.76
CA LEU A 679 -11.79 -0.57 11.62
C LEU A 679 -11.18 -1.26 12.85
N HIS A 680 -11.73 -2.40 13.26
CA HIS A 680 -11.29 -3.16 14.44
C HIS A 680 -11.02 -4.63 14.09
N PRO A 681 -10.09 -4.94 13.16
CA PRO A 681 -9.98 -6.27 12.54
C PRO A 681 -9.36 -7.34 13.45
N PHE A 682 -8.91 -6.99 14.66
CA PHE A 682 -8.22 -7.89 15.58
C PHE A 682 -9.10 -8.37 16.75
N GLU A 683 -10.31 -7.81 16.88
CA GLU A 683 -11.24 -8.10 17.96
C GLU A 683 -11.72 -9.56 17.93
N GLU A 684 -11.99 -10.12 19.10
CA GLU A 684 -12.57 -11.48 19.20
C GLU A 684 -14.08 -11.49 18.90
N GLN A 685 -14.74 -10.35 19.16
CA GLN A 685 -16.16 -10.10 18.96
C GLN A 685 -16.36 -8.60 18.84
N TRP A 686 -17.43 -8.14 18.17
CA TRP A 686 -17.74 -6.71 18.07
C TRP A 686 -19.03 -6.38 18.80
N ASP A 687 -20.10 -7.15 18.57
CA ASP A 687 -21.37 -6.93 19.26
C ASP A 687 -21.21 -6.93 20.78
N GLY A 688 -21.71 -5.87 21.42
CA GLY A 688 -21.64 -5.67 22.87
C GLY A 688 -20.30 -5.14 23.39
N ASN A 689 -19.26 -5.00 22.55
CA ASN A 689 -18.01 -4.37 22.94
C ASN A 689 -18.13 -2.84 22.92
N ASP A 690 -17.39 -2.20 23.82
CA ASP A 690 -17.25 -0.74 23.86
C ASP A 690 -16.17 -0.31 22.87
N PHE A 691 -16.55 0.58 21.95
CA PHE A 691 -15.62 1.25 21.06
C PHE A 691 -15.73 2.75 21.32
N GLU A 692 -14.69 3.30 21.95
CA GLU A 692 -14.58 4.73 22.24
C GLU A 692 -15.75 5.26 23.09
N GLY A 693 -16.16 4.52 24.12
CA GLY A 693 -17.23 4.91 25.05
C GLY A 693 -18.64 4.67 24.52
N THR A 694 -18.76 4.04 23.35
CA THR A 694 -20.04 3.63 22.77
C THR A 694 -20.08 2.11 22.63
N VAL A 695 -21.05 1.47 23.29
CA VAL A 695 -21.33 0.05 23.09
C VAL A 695 -21.86 -0.16 21.67
N TYR A 696 -21.10 -0.88 20.86
CA TYR A 696 -21.50 -1.23 19.51
C TYR A 696 -22.59 -2.31 19.53
N LYS A 697 -23.67 -2.04 18.81
CA LYS A 697 -24.75 -2.99 18.55
C LYS A 697 -24.61 -3.52 17.14
N GLY A 698 -24.11 -4.74 17.06
CA GLY A 698 -23.87 -5.48 15.83
C GLY A 698 -24.89 -6.59 15.63
N GLU A 699 -24.53 -7.53 14.75
CA GLU A 699 -25.29 -8.75 14.51
C GLU A 699 -24.36 -9.94 14.71
N ARG A 700 -24.34 -10.52 15.92
CA ARG A 700 -23.37 -11.55 16.30
C ARG A 700 -23.32 -12.75 15.34
N GLU A 701 -24.47 -13.19 14.83
CA GLU A 701 -24.52 -14.31 13.88
C GLU A 701 -23.86 -13.96 12.53
N GLU A 702 -24.04 -12.71 12.07
CA GLU A 702 -23.41 -12.17 10.87
C GLU A 702 -21.89 -12.06 11.06
N GLU A 703 -21.45 -11.50 12.20
CA GLU A 703 -20.03 -11.36 12.56
C GLU A 703 -19.32 -12.71 12.61
N VAL A 704 -19.94 -13.72 13.23
CA VAL A 704 -19.42 -15.10 13.29
C VAL A 704 -19.35 -15.72 11.90
N ARG A 705 -20.31 -15.44 11.02
CA ARG A 705 -20.30 -15.97 9.65
C ARG A 705 -19.22 -15.32 8.80
N TRP A 706 -19.05 -14.00 8.90
CA TRP A 706 -18.03 -13.24 8.16
C TRP A 706 -16.60 -13.53 8.62
N THR A 707 -16.40 -13.96 9.87
CA THR A 707 -15.11 -14.43 10.40
C THR A 707 -14.89 -15.94 10.23
N GLY A 708 -15.93 -16.68 9.82
CA GLY A 708 -15.91 -18.12 9.58
C GLY A 708 -15.24 -18.51 8.26
N ASP A 709 -15.31 -19.81 7.93
CA ASP A 709 -14.74 -20.33 6.68
C ASP A 709 -15.42 -19.71 5.46
N VAL A 710 -14.61 -19.37 4.47
CA VAL A 710 -15.10 -18.92 3.17
C VAL A 710 -15.88 -20.08 2.51
N PRO A 711 -17.13 -19.85 2.08
CA PRO A 711 -17.89 -20.88 1.37
C PRO A 711 -17.10 -21.40 0.17
N ARG A 712 -17.02 -22.73 0.00
CA ARG A 712 -16.12 -23.38 -0.97
C ARG A 712 -16.26 -22.84 -2.40
N PHE A 713 -17.47 -22.50 -2.84
CA PHE A 713 -17.75 -21.97 -4.18
C PHE A 713 -17.44 -20.47 -4.34
N GLN A 714 -17.04 -19.78 -3.26
CA GLN A 714 -16.70 -18.36 -3.21
C GLN A 714 -15.23 -18.10 -2.85
N ARG A 715 -14.40 -19.15 -2.74
CA ARG A 715 -12.96 -19.02 -2.53
C ARG A 715 -12.29 -18.52 -3.81
N ALA A 716 -11.27 -17.67 -3.66
CA ALA A 716 -10.42 -17.21 -4.77
C ALA A 716 -11.21 -16.56 -5.93
N MET A 717 -12.30 -15.84 -5.60
CA MET A 717 -13.09 -15.13 -6.62
C MET A 717 -12.24 -14.08 -7.33
N GLN A 718 -12.39 -14.00 -8.65
CA GLN A 718 -11.81 -12.94 -9.45
C GLN A 718 -12.88 -11.89 -9.74
N CYS A 719 -12.50 -10.62 -9.78
CA CYS A 719 -13.39 -9.53 -10.15
C CYS A 719 -12.95 -8.91 -11.48
N SER A 720 -13.94 -8.47 -12.27
CA SER A 720 -13.67 -7.64 -13.44
C SER A 720 -13.44 -6.18 -13.07
N CYS A 721 -12.36 -5.61 -13.60
CA CYS A 721 -11.99 -4.20 -13.42
C CYS A 721 -12.84 -3.25 -14.24
N SER A 722 -13.80 -3.75 -15.01
CA SER A 722 -14.73 -2.94 -15.77
C SER A 722 -15.56 -2.14 -14.76
N SER A 723 -15.03 -0.95 -14.49
CA SER A 723 -15.41 0.03 -13.48
C SER A 723 -15.53 1.37 -14.15
#